data_AF-A0A561VRR5-F1
#
_entry.id   AF-A0A561VRR5-F1
#
_cell.length_a   1.000
_cell.length_b   1.000
_cell.length_c   1.000
_cell.angle_alpha   90.00
_cell.angle_beta   90.00
_cell.angle_gamma   90.00
#
_symmetry.space_group_name_H-M   'P 1'
#
loop_
_entity.id
_entity.type
_entity.pdbx_description
1 polymer ?
#
loop_
_entity_poly.entity_id
_entity_poly.type
_entity_poly.pdbx_seq_one_letter_code
_entity_poly.pdbx_strand_id
1 'polypeptide(L)'
;MDNRRLSTGAGKVAGGMGETVRVLIPADALPDLPVRALLPEVAATLAEAGAAVLVAPPGTGKTTLVPLALADAGRVLVAEPRRVAARAAARRMAALLGEPVGERVGYAVRGERRVSRRTVVEVVTTGLLVRRLQRDPELPGTSVVILDECHERHLDSDLALAFLIEVRGVLRPELRLLATSATADADRLAAVLGPPRRPAPVITAQARTHPVETLWSPPAGPLAPPHGLRVDPRLLDHVAATTRRALAEGDGDVLVFLPGAREIDTVADRLRDVAADVLQLHGRQSGAAQDAALRPGPGRRVVLATSIAESSLTVPGVRAVVDCGLSRVPRMDHSRGLGALVTVPVSRSAAVQRAGRAGREAPGRAYRCWSAAQHERLPAQPEPEIAAADLTGFALDLALWGDPDGSGLALPDQPPPGALRAATTTLHDLGAVDAEGRVTPRGRTLAAAGLHPRLARALLDGAALVGARRAAEIIAVLDDPGTVPDDLAAAVRRARAGNAPAWRSEVRRLTAAATPDAPQPAGASQPAGASEPGDSLPGASEPGDSQPGDSLPGDSQPGDSEPGTAAPLAASAVADLAAPPVPRSEGAPLPSATAPESGRQLPDPTGTASGRPVASAGTAGSRVADDLATGLVVGLAFPERVARVREPGGRSYLMAGGTAAELPGESSLAGTHWLAVAAADRASGARTARIRSAAPLDEATAHEVAGALFSSDTEIGWADGDVVARRVQRLGAITLSSTRLTDPDPAALRDALRTGLRTAGLGLLTWSRAAGDLRARLAFAHAALGDPWPDVSDTALLEHAEDWLDLGSARRRADLAKIDVAAALRRLLPWSVAGRLDEVAPERLPVPSGSQIRVDYTDPAAPVLAVKVQEAFGWRDAPRLADGRVPVLLHLLSPAGRPVAVTRDLASFWQQGYPQVRAEMRGRYPRHPWPEDPMTAPPTRRANPRSR
;
A
#
# COMPACT_ATOMS: atom_id res chain seq x y z
N MET A 1 82.40 6.10 -45.52
CA MET A 1 83.62 6.58 -44.83
C MET A 1 83.24 7.78 -44.00
N ASP A 2 83.73 7.76 -42.76
CA ASP A 2 83.41 8.62 -41.63
C ASP A 2 83.77 10.12 -41.78
N ASN A 3 83.12 10.86 -40.87
CA ASN A 3 83.65 11.96 -40.04
C ASN A 3 83.46 13.45 -40.42
N ARG A 4 82.47 14.05 -39.74
CA ARG A 4 82.52 15.22 -38.82
C ARG A 4 83.35 16.46 -39.21
N ARG A 5 82.70 17.64 -39.20
CA ARG A 5 82.84 18.69 -38.16
C ARG A 5 81.93 19.92 -38.39
N LEU A 6 81.08 20.19 -37.38
CA LEU A 6 80.73 21.47 -36.72
C LEU A 6 80.84 22.81 -37.49
N SER A 7 79.72 23.57 -37.53
CA SER A 7 79.55 24.86 -36.83
C SER A 7 78.28 25.62 -37.29
N THR A 8 77.33 25.87 -36.38
CA THR A 8 76.84 27.19 -35.90
C THR A 8 75.41 27.08 -35.35
N GLY A 9 75.22 27.40 -34.06
CA GLY A 9 73.92 27.79 -33.48
C GLY A 9 73.48 29.17 -33.97
N ALA A 10 72.34 29.76 -33.60
CA ALA A 10 71.37 29.47 -32.56
C ALA A 10 70.04 30.18 -32.90
N GLY A 11 68.93 29.69 -32.35
CA GLY A 11 67.63 30.36 -32.39
C GLY A 11 66.57 29.60 -31.58
N LYS A 12 66.53 29.85 -30.27
CA LYS A 12 65.54 29.34 -29.30
C LYS A 12 64.11 29.74 -29.69
N VAL A 13 63.19 28.78 -29.68
CA VAL A 13 61.79 29.01 -29.24
C VAL A 13 61.48 27.95 -28.18
N ALA A 14 60.89 28.42 -27.09
CA ALA A 14 60.73 27.75 -25.81
C ALA A 14 59.90 26.47 -25.89
N GLY A 15 60.33 25.46 -25.12
CA GLY A 15 59.58 24.24 -24.90
C GLY A 15 58.36 24.46 -24.02
N GLY A 16 57.21 23.98 -24.48
CA GLY A 16 56.16 23.49 -23.61
C GLY A 16 56.37 21.99 -23.46
N MET A 17 56.73 21.53 -22.25
CA MET A 17 56.64 20.12 -21.91
C MET A 17 55.18 19.71 -22.03
N GLY A 18 54.86 18.90 -23.04
CA GLY A 18 53.59 18.19 -23.10
C GLY A 18 53.50 17.28 -21.88
N GLU A 19 52.45 17.47 -21.09
CA GLU A 19 52.07 16.57 -20.01
C GLU A 19 51.83 15.17 -20.60
N THR A 20 52.74 14.24 -20.32
CA THR A 20 52.64 12.86 -20.76
C THR A 20 51.44 12.21 -20.05
N VAL A 21 50.37 11.95 -20.82
CA VAL A 21 49.16 11.24 -20.38
C VAL A 21 49.56 9.97 -19.63
N ARG A 22 49.26 9.88 -18.32
CA ARG A 22 49.47 8.66 -17.52
C ARG A 22 48.37 7.66 -17.85
N VAL A 23 48.58 6.87 -18.90
CA VAL A 23 47.70 5.73 -19.21
C VAL A 23 48.02 4.58 -18.25
N LEU A 24 47.03 4.08 -17.51
CA LEU A 24 47.21 2.98 -16.53
C LEU A 24 47.69 1.67 -17.18
N ILE A 25 47.26 1.42 -18.42
CA ILE A 25 47.70 0.34 -19.29
C ILE A 25 47.84 0.92 -20.70
N PRO A 26 49.03 0.88 -21.32
CA PRO A 26 49.20 1.25 -22.72
C PRO A 26 48.16 0.57 -23.62
N ALA A 27 47.58 1.29 -24.59
CA ALA A 27 46.44 0.80 -25.38
C ALA A 27 46.74 -0.52 -26.12
N ASP A 28 48.01 -0.78 -26.45
CA ASP A 28 48.59 -1.98 -27.04
C ASP A 28 48.61 -3.19 -26.09
N ALA A 29 48.69 -2.97 -24.77
CA ALA A 29 48.68 -4.01 -23.74
C ALA A 29 47.27 -4.40 -23.23
N LEU A 30 46.21 -3.70 -23.67
CA LEU A 30 44.84 -4.05 -23.32
C LEU A 30 44.36 -5.32 -24.07
N PRO A 31 43.53 -6.17 -23.45
CA PRO A 31 42.90 -7.31 -24.12
C PRO A 31 42.12 -6.88 -25.37
N ASP A 32 42.15 -7.70 -26.41
CA ASP A 32 41.42 -7.46 -27.66
C ASP A 32 39.91 -7.74 -27.50
N LEU A 33 39.24 -6.83 -26.78
CA LEU A 33 37.78 -6.84 -26.61
C LEU A 33 37.13 -5.78 -27.50
N PRO A 34 35.87 -5.95 -27.95
CA PRO A 34 35.21 -5.03 -28.88
C PRO A 34 35.22 -3.56 -28.48
N VAL A 35 35.16 -3.24 -27.19
CA VAL A 35 35.17 -1.83 -26.74
C VAL A 35 36.53 -1.16 -26.89
N ARG A 36 37.62 -1.93 -27.07
CA ARG A 36 39.00 -1.40 -27.16
C ARG A 36 39.16 -0.37 -28.27
N ALA A 37 38.61 -0.66 -29.45
CA ALA A 37 38.68 0.23 -30.60
C ALA A 37 37.95 1.57 -30.38
N LEU A 38 37.01 1.61 -29.43
CA LEU A 38 36.16 2.76 -29.15
C LEU A 38 36.67 3.59 -27.97
N LEU A 39 37.70 3.14 -27.25
CA LEU A 39 38.23 3.88 -26.10
C LEU A 39 38.65 5.31 -26.45
N PRO A 40 39.33 5.58 -27.60
CA PRO A 40 39.66 6.95 -28.00
C PRO A 40 38.42 7.79 -28.28
N GLU A 41 37.40 7.22 -28.93
CA GLU A 41 36.12 7.89 -29.23
C GLU A 41 35.35 8.22 -27.95
N VAL A 42 35.30 7.28 -26.99
CA VAL A 42 34.66 7.49 -25.68
C VAL A 42 35.36 8.62 -24.91
N ALA A 43 36.70 8.60 -24.86
CA ALA A 43 37.46 9.64 -24.18
C ALA A 43 37.27 11.02 -24.83
N ALA A 44 37.35 11.10 -26.16
CA ALA A 44 37.15 12.34 -26.91
C ALA A 44 35.73 12.89 -26.74
N THR A 45 34.71 12.03 -26.85
CA THR A 45 33.31 12.41 -26.70
C THR A 45 33.03 12.93 -25.28
N LEU A 46 33.56 12.27 -24.24
CA LEU A 46 33.42 12.75 -22.87
C LEU A 46 34.19 14.04 -22.62
N ALA A 47 35.33 14.25 -23.27
CA ALA A 47 36.07 15.51 -23.17
C ALA A 47 35.31 16.68 -23.84
N GLU A 48 34.61 16.43 -24.94
CA GLU A 48 33.86 17.46 -25.70
C GLU A 48 32.46 17.72 -25.13
N ALA A 49 31.66 16.66 -24.96
CA ALA A 49 30.25 16.78 -24.55
C ALA A 49 30.07 16.77 -23.02
N GLY A 50 31.07 16.27 -22.28
CA GLY A 50 31.03 16.06 -20.83
C GLY A 50 30.09 14.93 -20.37
N ALA A 51 29.18 14.46 -21.21
CA ALA A 51 28.36 13.30 -20.93
C ALA A 51 28.09 12.47 -22.19
N ALA A 52 27.99 11.15 -22.06
CA ALA A 52 27.72 10.24 -23.17
C ALA A 52 27.01 8.96 -22.71
N VAL A 53 26.36 8.27 -23.66
CA VAL A 53 25.83 6.92 -23.47
C VAL A 53 26.68 5.92 -24.25
N LEU A 54 27.18 4.89 -23.58
CA LEU A 54 27.87 3.77 -24.22
C LEU A 54 26.94 2.55 -24.27
N VAL A 55 26.53 2.20 -25.48
CA VAL A 55 25.78 0.97 -25.74
C VAL A 55 26.76 -0.13 -26.10
N ALA A 56 26.89 -1.12 -25.24
CA ALA A 56 27.81 -2.22 -25.48
C ALA A 56 27.22 -3.53 -24.94
N PRO A 57 27.11 -4.57 -25.79
CA PRO A 57 26.65 -5.88 -25.33
C PRO A 57 27.47 -6.39 -24.13
N PRO A 58 26.87 -7.17 -23.22
CA PRO A 58 27.59 -7.73 -22.09
C PRO A 58 28.76 -8.63 -22.54
N GLY A 59 29.94 -8.44 -21.95
CA GLY A 59 31.16 -9.19 -22.31
C GLY A 59 32.13 -8.46 -23.24
N THR A 60 31.72 -7.33 -23.83
CA THR A 60 32.53 -6.46 -24.70
C THR A 60 33.67 -5.71 -24.02
N GLY A 61 33.74 -5.78 -22.69
CA GLY A 61 34.74 -5.08 -21.89
C GLY A 61 34.29 -3.73 -21.34
N LYS A 62 33.02 -3.31 -21.51
CA LYS A 62 32.52 -2.01 -21.03
C LYS A 62 32.84 -1.71 -19.56
N THR A 63 32.62 -2.68 -18.66
CA THR A 63 32.80 -2.52 -17.21
C THR A 63 34.27 -2.70 -16.78
N THR A 64 35.16 -3.12 -17.69
CA THR A 64 36.52 -3.56 -17.33
C THR A 64 37.64 -2.85 -18.06
N LEU A 65 37.41 -2.37 -19.29
CA LEU A 65 38.42 -1.63 -20.05
C LEU A 65 38.15 -0.13 -20.01
N VAL A 66 36.88 0.29 -20.11
CA VAL A 66 36.51 1.71 -20.14
C VAL A 66 36.94 2.46 -18.88
N PRO A 67 36.70 1.94 -17.65
CA PRO A 67 37.15 2.66 -16.45
C PRO A 67 38.67 2.80 -16.37
N LEU A 68 39.43 1.80 -16.83
CA LEU A 68 40.89 1.83 -16.84
C LEU A 68 41.44 2.84 -17.86
N ALA A 69 40.78 2.98 -19.01
CA ALA A 69 41.16 3.92 -20.05
C ALA A 69 40.88 5.38 -19.68
N LEU A 70 39.81 5.62 -18.89
CA LEU A 70 39.39 6.96 -18.45
C LEU A 70 40.07 7.45 -17.17
N ALA A 71 40.94 6.63 -16.56
CA ALA A 71 41.62 6.96 -15.30
C ALA A 71 42.95 7.71 -15.54
N ASP A 72 42.88 8.77 -16.35
CA ASP A 72 44.02 9.59 -16.81
C ASP A 72 44.22 10.88 -15.99
N ALA A 73 43.14 11.55 -15.59
CA ALA A 73 43.14 12.89 -14.99
C ALA A 73 42.46 13.00 -13.61
N GLY A 74 42.12 11.86 -12.99
CA GLY A 74 41.46 11.82 -11.68
C GLY A 74 40.90 10.44 -11.37
N ARG A 75 40.18 10.31 -10.25
CA ARG A 75 39.52 9.06 -9.89
C ARG A 75 38.31 8.81 -10.79
N VAL A 76 38.20 7.61 -11.31
CA VAL A 76 36.99 7.09 -11.98
C VAL A 76 36.18 6.32 -10.96
N LEU A 77 34.92 6.73 -10.80
CA LEU A 77 33.96 6.04 -9.94
C LEU A 77 32.97 5.27 -10.81
N VAL A 78 32.89 3.96 -10.60
CA VAL A 78 31.98 3.07 -11.34
C VAL A 78 30.84 2.66 -10.43
N ALA A 79 29.64 3.13 -10.68
CA ALA A 79 28.43 2.72 -9.99
C ALA A 79 27.85 1.46 -10.65
N GLU A 80 27.80 0.37 -9.90
CA GLU A 80 27.26 -0.90 -10.36
C GLU A 80 26.11 -1.35 -9.43
N PRO A 81 24.89 -1.59 -9.92
CA PRO A 81 23.75 -1.95 -9.07
C PRO A 81 23.96 -3.18 -8.20
N ARG A 82 24.71 -4.19 -8.66
CA ARG A 82 24.81 -5.49 -7.97
C ARG A 82 26.15 -5.62 -7.25
N ARG A 83 26.11 -5.92 -5.95
CA ARG A 83 27.31 -6.18 -5.12
C ARG A 83 28.25 -7.23 -5.71
N VAL A 84 27.71 -8.28 -6.32
CA VAL A 84 28.51 -9.37 -6.92
C VAL A 84 29.22 -8.89 -8.18
N ALA A 85 28.53 -8.14 -9.03
CA ALA A 85 29.11 -7.55 -10.23
C ALA A 85 30.17 -6.49 -9.88
N ALA A 86 29.93 -5.64 -8.87
CA ALA A 86 30.91 -4.66 -8.41
C ALA A 86 32.24 -5.32 -7.99
N ARG A 87 32.16 -6.41 -7.20
CA ARG A 87 33.34 -7.19 -6.79
C ARG A 87 34.01 -7.90 -7.97
N ALA A 88 33.23 -8.51 -8.85
CA ALA A 88 33.75 -9.22 -10.02
C ALA A 88 34.45 -8.26 -11.00
N ALA A 89 33.87 -7.09 -11.24
CA ALA A 89 34.45 -6.03 -12.06
C ALA A 89 35.78 -5.54 -11.50
N ALA A 90 35.82 -5.17 -10.22
CA ALA A 90 37.05 -4.72 -9.57
C ALA A 90 38.16 -5.78 -9.60
N ARG A 91 37.84 -7.06 -9.33
CA ARG A 91 38.80 -8.16 -9.44
C ARG A 91 39.31 -8.36 -10.85
N ARG A 92 38.43 -8.31 -11.85
CA ARG A 92 38.83 -8.45 -13.25
C ARG A 92 39.74 -7.31 -13.70
N MET A 93 39.40 -6.07 -13.34
CA MET A 93 40.25 -4.91 -13.64
C MET A 93 41.61 -4.97 -12.93
N ALA A 94 41.65 -5.35 -11.65
CA ALA A 94 42.90 -5.52 -10.92
C ALA A 94 43.77 -6.64 -11.53
N ALA A 95 43.16 -7.76 -11.94
CA ALA A 95 43.87 -8.84 -12.63
C ALA A 95 44.47 -8.40 -13.97
N LEU A 96 43.79 -7.53 -14.73
CA LEU A 96 44.34 -6.95 -15.97
C LEU A 96 45.58 -6.07 -15.72
N LEU A 97 45.68 -5.48 -14.53
CA LEU A 97 46.84 -4.70 -14.10
C LEU A 97 47.95 -5.56 -13.47
N GLY A 98 47.72 -6.85 -13.25
CA GLY A 98 48.63 -7.71 -12.47
C GLY A 98 48.68 -7.36 -10.98
N GLU A 99 47.63 -6.74 -10.44
CA GLU A 99 47.59 -6.22 -9.06
C GLU A 99 46.51 -6.90 -8.20
N PRO A 100 46.70 -6.93 -6.87
CA PRO A 100 45.61 -7.27 -5.96
C PRO A 100 44.58 -6.12 -5.90
N VAL A 101 43.31 -6.48 -5.67
CA VAL A 101 42.25 -5.49 -5.42
C VAL A 101 42.55 -4.71 -4.14
N GLY A 102 42.40 -3.38 -4.22
CA GLY A 102 42.67 -2.43 -3.14
C GLY A 102 43.86 -1.51 -3.44
N GLU A 103 44.68 -1.82 -4.44
CA GLU A 103 45.73 -0.94 -4.97
C GLU A 103 45.14 0.12 -5.90
N ARG A 104 45.44 0.10 -7.21
CA ARG A 104 44.91 1.08 -8.17
C ARG A 104 43.42 0.88 -8.48
N VAL A 105 42.95 -0.36 -8.38
CA VAL A 105 41.53 -0.71 -8.53
C VAL A 105 40.99 -1.21 -7.20
N GLY A 106 39.92 -0.59 -6.72
CA GLY A 106 39.25 -0.97 -5.48
C GLY A 106 37.74 -1.05 -5.64
N TYR A 107 37.06 -1.48 -4.58
CA TYR A 107 35.60 -1.40 -4.50
C TYR A 107 35.09 -1.04 -3.10
N ALA A 108 33.88 -0.50 -3.05
CA ALA A 108 33.14 -0.29 -1.82
C ALA A 108 31.68 -0.74 -2.01
N VAL A 109 31.27 -1.73 -1.24
CA VAL A 109 29.89 -2.24 -1.19
C VAL A 109 29.42 -2.29 0.26
N ARG A 110 28.12 -2.49 0.50
CA ARG A 110 27.61 -2.62 1.88
C ARG A 110 28.37 -3.72 2.64
N GLY A 111 28.96 -3.35 3.78
CA GLY A 111 29.69 -4.24 4.67
C GLY A 111 31.12 -4.63 4.24
N GLU A 112 31.60 -4.18 3.08
CA GLU A 112 32.95 -4.50 2.61
C GLU A 112 33.55 -3.35 1.79
N ARG A 113 34.77 -2.92 2.14
CA ARG A 113 35.50 -1.88 1.42
C ARG A 113 36.96 -2.30 1.25
N ARG A 114 37.46 -2.26 0.01
CA ARG A 114 38.85 -2.55 -0.35
C ARG A 114 39.37 -1.47 -1.28
N VAL A 115 39.90 -0.40 -0.69
CA VAL A 115 40.47 0.76 -1.39
C VAL A 115 41.69 1.26 -0.61
N SER A 116 42.56 2.01 -1.28
CA SER A 116 43.73 2.68 -0.69
C SER A 116 43.87 4.10 -1.22
N ARG A 117 44.92 4.81 -0.77
CA ARG A 117 45.29 6.12 -1.33
C ARG A 117 45.73 6.05 -2.79
N ARG A 118 46.12 4.85 -3.28
CA ARG A 118 46.51 4.62 -4.68
C ARG A 118 45.33 4.32 -5.60
N THR A 119 44.14 4.13 -5.05
CA THR A 119 42.95 3.76 -5.84
C THR A 119 42.54 4.91 -6.75
N VAL A 120 42.57 4.63 -8.05
CA VAL A 120 42.20 5.54 -9.15
C VAL A 120 40.94 5.06 -9.87
N VAL A 121 40.59 3.77 -9.78
CA VAL A 121 39.28 3.25 -10.18
C VAL A 121 38.61 2.64 -8.96
N GLU A 122 37.47 3.19 -8.56
CA GLU A 122 36.68 2.70 -7.45
C GLU A 122 35.30 2.22 -7.94
N VAL A 123 35.03 0.92 -7.79
CA VAL A 123 33.72 0.35 -8.11
C VAL A 123 32.84 0.39 -6.86
N VAL A 124 31.70 1.06 -6.92
CA VAL A 124 30.77 1.19 -5.80
C VAL A 124 29.39 0.68 -6.17
N THR A 125 28.61 0.24 -5.20
CA THR A 125 27.17 0.03 -5.44
C THR A 125 26.46 1.35 -5.63
N THR A 126 25.45 1.40 -6.50
CA THR A 126 24.76 2.66 -6.82
C THR A 126 24.13 3.35 -5.59
N GLY A 127 23.48 2.61 -4.69
CA GLY A 127 22.98 3.19 -3.43
C GLY A 127 24.07 3.75 -2.50
N LEU A 128 25.34 3.30 -2.61
CA LEU A 128 26.45 3.93 -1.89
C LEU A 128 26.86 5.25 -2.54
N LEU A 129 26.77 5.35 -3.87
CA LEU A 129 27.01 6.60 -4.59
C LEU A 129 25.95 7.66 -4.23
N VAL A 130 24.66 7.30 -4.21
CA VAL A 130 23.57 8.20 -3.78
C VAL A 130 23.87 8.82 -2.41
N ARG A 131 24.26 7.99 -1.44
CA ARG A 131 24.65 8.47 -0.09
C ARG A 131 25.90 9.34 -0.07
N ARG A 132 26.86 9.11 -0.97
CA ARG A 132 28.05 9.98 -1.10
C ARG A 132 27.65 11.34 -1.65
N LEU A 133 26.85 11.37 -2.71
CA LEU A 133 26.33 12.60 -3.31
C LEU A 133 25.56 13.44 -2.29
N GLN A 134 24.66 12.84 -1.51
CA GLN A 134 23.93 13.57 -0.47
C GLN A 134 24.82 14.15 0.64
N ARG A 135 25.96 13.50 0.94
CA ARG A 135 26.89 13.97 1.97
C ARG A 135 27.82 15.05 1.44
N ASP A 136 28.31 14.86 0.23
CA ASP A 136 29.29 15.70 -0.43
C ASP A 136 29.07 15.61 -1.95
N PRO A 137 28.23 16.50 -2.51
CA PRO A 137 27.92 16.51 -3.93
C PRO A 137 29.13 16.79 -4.83
N GLU A 138 30.22 17.36 -4.29
CA GLU A 138 31.41 17.67 -5.09
C GLU A 138 32.16 16.39 -5.50
N LEU A 139 32.06 15.30 -4.72
CA LEU A 139 32.83 14.07 -4.95
C LEU A 139 34.33 14.36 -5.20
N PRO A 140 35.05 14.97 -4.24
CA PRO A 140 36.38 15.52 -4.46
C PRO A 140 37.36 14.48 -5.02
N GLY A 141 38.14 14.90 -6.01
CA GLY A 141 39.11 14.07 -6.72
C GLY A 141 38.51 13.09 -7.75
N THR A 142 37.19 13.05 -7.93
CA THR A 142 36.52 12.29 -8.99
C THR A 142 36.42 13.12 -10.26
N SER A 143 36.94 12.60 -11.37
CA SER A 143 36.90 13.25 -12.68
C SER A 143 35.82 12.65 -13.59
N VAL A 144 35.51 11.36 -13.41
CA VAL A 144 34.54 10.63 -14.21
C VAL A 144 33.67 9.76 -13.31
N VAL A 145 32.36 9.81 -13.52
CA VAL A 145 31.41 8.85 -12.96
C VAL A 145 30.82 8.02 -14.08
N ILE A 146 30.91 6.70 -13.94
CA ILE A 146 30.33 5.72 -14.84
C ILE A 146 29.14 5.06 -14.14
N LEU A 147 27.94 5.25 -14.67
CA LEU A 147 26.74 4.52 -14.26
C LEU A 147 26.63 3.28 -15.13
N ASP A 148 26.96 2.11 -14.57
CA ASP A 148 26.95 0.84 -15.30
C ASP A 148 25.55 0.19 -15.26
N GLU A 149 25.19 -0.51 -16.34
CA GLU A 149 23.95 -1.31 -16.43
C GLU A 149 22.66 -0.50 -16.21
N CYS A 150 22.60 0.73 -16.76
CA CYS A 150 21.44 1.62 -16.64
C CYS A 150 20.13 1.01 -17.17
N HIS A 151 20.18 -0.02 -18.03
CA HIS A 151 18.99 -0.75 -18.50
C HIS A 151 18.28 -1.57 -17.42
N GLU A 152 18.89 -1.80 -16.26
CA GLU A 152 18.22 -2.48 -15.14
C GLU A 152 17.19 -1.59 -14.44
N ARG A 153 17.26 -0.25 -14.61
CA ARG A 153 16.26 0.73 -14.13
C ARG A 153 15.88 0.56 -12.65
N HIS A 154 16.91 0.35 -11.81
CA HIS A 154 16.77 0.34 -10.35
C HIS A 154 16.60 1.75 -9.78
N LEU A 155 15.88 1.87 -8.66
CA LEU A 155 15.63 3.15 -7.98
C LEU A 155 16.92 3.94 -7.71
N ASP A 156 17.91 3.30 -7.09
CA ASP A 156 19.19 3.94 -6.75
C ASP A 156 19.92 4.44 -8.00
N SER A 157 19.77 3.75 -9.13
CA SER A 157 20.46 4.10 -10.38
C SER A 157 19.82 5.27 -11.08
N ASP A 158 18.49 5.33 -11.08
CA ASP A 158 17.75 6.48 -11.59
C ASP A 158 18.01 7.72 -10.70
N LEU A 159 18.08 7.57 -9.36
CA LEU A 159 18.47 8.66 -8.44
C LEU A 159 19.89 9.15 -8.66
N ALA A 160 20.87 8.24 -8.72
CA ALA A 160 22.26 8.61 -8.94
C ALA A 160 22.44 9.36 -10.27
N LEU A 161 21.75 8.93 -11.32
CA LEU A 161 21.73 9.62 -12.61
C LEU A 161 21.20 11.05 -12.46
N ALA A 162 20.02 11.22 -11.85
CA ALA A 162 19.41 12.53 -11.67
C ALA A 162 20.29 13.49 -10.84
N PHE A 163 20.82 13.04 -9.71
CA PHE A 163 21.69 13.85 -8.85
C PHE A 163 22.99 14.23 -9.55
N LEU A 164 23.60 13.33 -10.32
CA LEU A 164 24.82 13.64 -11.07
C LEU A 164 24.58 14.65 -12.19
N ILE A 165 23.44 14.58 -12.88
CA ILE A 165 23.07 15.56 -13.91
C ILE A 165 22.95 16.95 -13.28
N GLU A 166 22.30 17.06 -12.12
CA GLU A 166 22.16 18.33 -11.42
C GLU A 166 23.48 18.84 -10.84
N VAL A 167 24.28 17.97 -10.20
CA VAL A 167 25.62 18.32 -9.73
C VAL A 167 26.45 18.87 -10.88
N ARG A 168 26.39 18.26 -12.07
CA ARG A 168 27.09 18.78 -13.24
C ARG A 168 26.51 20.11 -13.72
N GLY A 169 25.19 20.28 -13.69
CA GLY A 169 24.52 21.50 -14.11
C GLY A 169 24.79 22.71 -13.21
N VAL A 170 25.01 22.48 -11.91
CA VAL A 170 25.03 23.53 -10.88
C VAL A 170 26.39 23.70 -10.20
N LEU A 171 27.12 22.60 -9.95
CA LEU A 171 28.28 22.59 -9.04
C LEU A 171 29.60 22.19 -9.71
N ARG A 172 29.61 21.12 -10.52
CA ARG A 172 30.81 20.52 -11.12
C ARG A 172 30.63 20.35 -12.65
N PRO A 173 30.57 21.43 -13.44
CA PRO A 173 30.34 21.36 -14.90
C PRO A 173 31.40 20.56 -15.66
N GLU A 174 32.60 20.41 -15.09
CA GLU A 174 33.70 19.63 -15.63
C GLU A 174 33.65 18.13 -15.27
N LEU A 175 32.75 17.72 -14.38
CA LEU A 175 32.53 16.30 -14.07
C LEU A 175 32.00 15.57 -15.31
N ARG A 176 32.68 14.50 -15.70
CA ARG A 176 32.29 13.71 -16.87
C ARG A 176 31.39 12.55 -16.48
N LEU A 177 30.29 12.36 -17.22
CA LEU A 177 29.28 11.33 -16.93
C LEU A 177 29.18 10.31 -18.08
N LEU A 178 29.36 9.04 -17.78
CA LEU A 178 29.15 7.97 -18.76
C LEU A 178 28.07 7.02 -18.27
N ALA A 179 26.95 6.95 -18.98
CA ALA A 179 25.94 5.95 -18.73
C ALA A 179 26.15 4.76 -19.66
N THR A 180 26.18 3.54 -19.15
CA THR A 180 26.35 2.34 -19.98
C THR A 180 25.07 1.52 -20.03
N SER A 181 24.79 0.94 -21.20
CA SER A 181 23.62 0.08 -21.40
C SER A 181 23.99 -1.11 -22.29
N ALA A 182 23.38 -2.26 -22.01
CA ALA A 182 23.43 -3.45 -22.85
C ALA A 182 22.38 -3.45 -23.96
N THR A 183 21.43 -2.51 -23.93
CA THR A 183 20.23 -2.51 -24.79
C THR A 183 20.11 -1.23 -25.61
N ALA A 184 19.27 -1.29 -26.64
CA ALA A 184 18.99 -0.20 -27.56
C ALA A 184 18.12 0.95 -26.98
N ASP A 185 17.73 0.93 -25.70
CA ASP A 185 17.01 2.06 -25.05
C ASP A 185 17.95 3.23 -24.69
N ALA A 186 18.97 3.41 -25.51
CA ALA A 186 20.02 4.40 -25.34
C ALA A 186 19.50 5.81 -25.61
N ASP A 187 18.52 5.95 -26.50
CA ASP A 187 17.95 7.23 -26.89
C ASP A 187 17.24 7.92 -25.71
N ARG A 188 16.51 7.13 -24.90
CA ARG A 188 15.83 7.63 -23.71
C ARG A 188 16.84 8.10 -22.66
N LEU A 189 17.86 7.29 -22.42
CA LEU A 189 18.95 7.62 -21.50
C LEU A 189 19.74 8.84 -21.98
N ALA A 190 20.00 8.95 -23.28
CA ALA A 190 20.67 10.08 -23.90
C ALA A 190 19.84 11.36 -23.80
N ALA A 191 18.51 11.27 -23.97
CA ALA A 191 17.60 12.40 -23.80
C ALA A 191 17.58 12.92 -22.36
N VAL A 192 17.70 12.03 -21.36
CA VAL A 192 17.77 12.39 -19.94
C VAL A 192 19.14 12.98 -19.58
N LEU A 193 20.22 12.37 -20.05
CA LEU A 193 21.59 12.76 -19.73
C LEU A 193 22.03 14.06 -20.42
N GLY A 194 21.48 14.32 -21.61
CA GLY A 194 21.72 15.56 -22.35
C GLY A 194 20.88 16.73 -21.84
N PRO A 195 21.29 17.98 -22.10
CA PRO A 195 20.45 19.13 -21.79
C PRO A 195 19.13 19.10 -22.60
N PRO A 196 18.11 19.85 -22.16
CA PRO A 196 16.83 19.93 -22.86
C PRO A 196 17.03 20.23 -24.36
N ARG A 197 16.39 19.43 -25.23
CA ARG A 197 16.45 19.51 -26.71
C ARG A 197 17.77 19.09 -27.36
N ARG A 198 18.81 18.68 -26.61
CA ARG A 198 20.05 18.15 -27.18
C ARG A 198 20.47 16.89 -26.42
N PRO A 199 20.10 15.68 -26.90
CA PRO A 199 20.47 14.44 -26.23
C PRO A 199 21.99 14.25 -26.19
N ALA A 200 22.47 13.53 -25.18
CA ALA A 200 23.88 13.16 -25.07
C ALA A 200 24.30 12.25 -26.26
N PRO A 201 25.56 12.33 -26.73
CA PRO A 201 26.06 11.42 -27.77
C PRO A 201 25.92 9.94 -27.36
N VAL A 202 25.53 9.10 -28.32
CA VAL A 202 25.42 7.65 -28.14
C VAL A 202 26.53 6.97 -28.94
N ILE A 203 27.41 6.27 -28.23
CA ILE A 203 28.50 5.47 -28.80
C ILE A 203 28.08 4.00 -28.74
N THR A 204 28.09 3.32 -29.89
CA THR A 204 27.63 1.92 -29.97
C THR A 204 28.77 0.98 -30.30
N ALA A 205 29.05 0.06 -29.39
CA ALA A 205 30.01 -1.01 -29.61
C ALA A 205 29.39 -2.17 -30.40
N GLN A 206 29.88 -2.38 -31.62
CA GLN A 206 29.58 -3.58 -32.37
C GLN A 206 30.44 -4.75 -31.85
N ALA A 207 29.79 -5.73 -31.23
CA ALA A 207 30.45 -6.96 -30.81
C ALA A 207 30.18 -8.06 -31.84
N ARG A 208 31.23 -8.76 -32.28
CA ARG A 208 31.06 -10.08 -32.93
C ARG A 208 30.71 -11.10 -31.84
N THR A 209 29.44 -11.17 -31.44
CA THR A 209 28.94 -12.29 -30.63
C THR A 209 28.88 -13.53 -31.52
N HIS A 210 29.23 -14.69 -30.98
CA HIS A 210 29.03 -15.94 -31.70
C HIS A 210 27.53 -16.22 -31.86
N PRO A 211 27.10 -16.89 -32.95
CA PRO A 211 25.70 -17.19 -33.16
C PRO A 211 25.16 -18.07 -32.03
N VAL A 212 23.94 -17.74 -31.57
CA VAL A 212 23.19 -18.52 -30.59
C VAL A 212 21.94 -19.09 -31.25
N GLU A 213 21.88 -20.41 -31.37
CA GLU A 213 20.68 -21.10 -31.86
C GLU A 213 19.59 -21.06 -30.79
N THR A 214 18.40 -20.57 -31.15
CA THR A 214 17.24 -20.53 -30.25
C THR A 214 16.37 -21.76 -30.45
N LEU A 215 16.21 -22.56 -29.39
CA LEU A 215 15.40 -23.77 -29.37
C LEU A 215 14.17 -23.56 -28.50
N TRP A 216 12.98 -23.56 -29.12
CA TRP A 216 11.70 -23.49 -28.42
C TRP A 216 11.37 -24.86 -27.82
N SER A 217 11.34 -24.94 -26.50
CA SER A 217 11.12 -26.18 -25.75
C SER A 217 9.96 -26.01 -24.76
N PRO A 218 8.71 -25.80 -25.21
CA PRO A 218 7.58 -25.66 -24.30
C PRO A 218 7.27 -26.99 -23.58
N PRO A 219 6.75 -26.94 -22.34
CA PRO A 219 6.20 -28.11 -21.65
C PRO A 219 5.03 -28.74 -22.44
N ALA A 220 4.87 -30.08 -22.33
CA ALA A 220 3.89 -30.85 -23.11
C ALA A 220 2.41 -30.57 -22.77
N GLY A 221 2.12 -29.79 -21.72
CA GLY A 221 0.75 -29.47 -21.30
C GLY A 221 0.63 -28.07 -20.70
N PRO A 222 -0.61 -27.57 -20.52
CA PRO A 222 -0.85 -26.26 -19.97
C PRO A 222 -0.34 -26.17 -18.53
N LEU A 223 0.47 -25.14 -18.27
CA LEU A 223 0.93 -24.79 -16.94
C LEU A 223 0.01 -23.75 -16.32
N ALA A 224 -0.15 -23.81 -15.00
CA ALA A 224 -0.78 -22.71 -14.29
C ALA A 224 0.10 -21.45 -14.42
N PRO A 225 -0.49 -20.26 -14.64
CA PRO A 225 0.28 -19.03 -14.61
C PRO A 225 0.91 -18.84 -13.21
N PRO A 226 2.04 -18.11 -13.12
CA PRO A 226 2.63 -17.83 -11.82
C PRO A 226 1.64 -17.03 -10.95
N HIS A 227 1.36 -17.52 -9.75
CA HIS A 227 0.47 -16.88 -8.78
C HIS A 227 1.29 -16.38 -7.59
N GLY A 228 1.60 -15.08 -7.57
CA GLY A 228 2.49 -14.52 -6.56
C GLY A 228 3.89 -15.15 -6.65
N LEU A 229 4.30 -15.86 -5.61
CA LEU A 229 5.61 -16.53 -5.54
C LEU A 229 5.63 -17.96 -6.11
N ARG A 230 4.46 -18.56 -6.37
CA ARG A 230 4.36 -19.99 -6.71
C ARG A 230 4.68 -20.22 -8.19
N VAL A 231 5.61 -21.13 -8.43
CA VAL A 231 5.92 -21.69 -9.74
C VAL A 231 5.35 -23.11 -9.82
N ASP A 232 4.74 -23.48 -10.95
CA ASP A 232 4.21 -24.82 -11.18
C ASP A 232 5.36 -25.85 -11.12
N PRO A 233 5.32 -26.87 -10.23
CA PRO A 233 6.39 -27.86 -10.14
C PRO A 233 6.70 -28.58 -11.46
N ARG A 234 5.68 -28.74 -12.33
CA ARG A 234 5.84 -29.36 -13.66
C ARG A 234 6.73 -28.54 -14.57
N LEU A 235 6.74 -27.21 -14.43
CA LEU A 235 7.69 -26.35 -15.14
C LEU A 235 9.12 -26.63 -14.68
N LEU A 236 9.32 -26.78 -13.37
CA LEU A 236 10.64 -27.07 -12.83
C LEU A 236 11.13 -28.47 -13.25
N ASP A 237 10.20 -29.44 -13.46
CA ASP A 237 10.54 -30.80 -13.90
C ASP A 237 11.00 -30.75 -15.36
N HIS A 238 10.25 -29.99 -16.16
CA HIS A 238 10.58 -29.69 -17.54
C HIS A 238 11.93 -28.95 -17.68
N VAL A 239 12.22 -27.97 -16.82
CA VAL A 239 13.52 -27.29 -16.81
C VAL A 239 14.65 -28.28 -16.51
N ALA A 240 14.49 -29.15 -15.51
CA ALA A 240 15.51 -30.16 -15.19
C ALA A 240 15.72 -31.17 -16.32
N ALA A 241 14.65 -31.59 -17.02
CA ALA A 241 14.74 -32.44 -18.20
C ALA A 241 15.42 -31.71 -19.38
N THR A 242 15.09 -30.44 -19.60
CA THR A 242 15.70 -29.60 -20.64
C THR A 242 17.19 -29.36 -20.36
N THR A 243 17.59 -29.19 -19.10
CA THR A 243 19.00 -29.11 -18.70
C THR A 243 19.77 -30.39 -19.00
N ARG A 244 19.18 -31.57 -18.75
CA ARG A 244 19.80 -32.85 -19.15
C ARG A 244 19.98 -32.96 -20.66
N ARG A 245 18.97 -32.54 -21.42
CA ARG A 245 19.04 -32.47 -22.88
C ARG A 245 20.17 -31.53 -23.33
N ALA A 246 20.25 -30.33 -22.76
CA ALA A 246 21.31 -29.37 -23.05
C ALA A 246 22.71 -29.92 -22.73
N LEU A 247 22.84 -30.68 -21.64
CA LEU A 247 24.07 -31.42 -21.32
C LEU A 247 24.37 -32.49 -22.37
N ALA A 248 23.40 -33.33 -22.74
CA ALA A 248 23.63 -34.42 -23.69
C ALA A 248 23.98 -33.93 -25.12
N GLU A 249 23.40 -32.82 -25.55
CA GLU A 249 23.54 -32.32 -26.92
C GLU A 249 24.78 -31.40 -27.13
N GLY A 250 25.49 -31.00 -26.07
CA GLY A 250 26.61 -30.06 -26.14
C GLY A 250 27.78 -30.41 -25.21
N ASP A 251 28.91 -29.73 -25.39
CA ASP A 251 30.19 -30.01 -24.72
C ASP A 251 30.56 -28.98 -23.64
N GLY A 252 29.99 -27.78 -23.65
CA GLY A 252 30.24 -26.74 -22.65
C GLY A 252 29.31 -26.73 -21.44
N ASP A 253 29.46 -25.72 -20.60
CA ASP A 253 28.66 -25.53 -19.39
C ASP A 253 27.24 -25.04 -19.72
N VAL A 254 26.31 -25.35 -18.82
CA VAL A 254 24.91 -24.95 -18.93
C VAL A 254 24.57 -23.91 -17.89
N LEU A 255 24.06 -22.76 -18.32
CA LEU A 255 23.50 -21.72 -17.45
C LEU A 255 21.98 -21.81 -17.44
N VAL A 256 21.38 -22.00 -16.27
CA VAL A 256 19.93 -22.18 -16.11
C VAL A 256 19.34 -20.98 -15.37
N PHE A 257 18.40 -20.27 -15.99
CA PHE A 257 17.71 -19.14 -15.37
C PHE A 257 16.43 -19.58 -14.66
N LEU A 258 16.31 -19.26 -13.37
CA LEU A 258 15.18 -19.57 -12.49
C LEU A 258 14.77 -18.34 -11.67
N PRO A 259 13.49 -18.19 -11.26
CA PRO A 259 13.02 -16.96 -10.64
C PRO A 259 13.47 -16.78 -9.18
N GLY A 260 14.02 -17.81 -8.51
CA GLY A 260 14.63 -17.63 -7.20
C GLY A 260 15.13 -18.89 -6.53
N ALA A 261 15.60 -18.73 -5.29
CA ALA A 261 16.36 -19.74 -4.56
C ALA A 261 15.60 -21.06 -4.37
N ARG A 262 14.32 -21.04 -4.00
CA ARG A 262 13.53 -22.27 -3.83
C ARG A 262 13.45 -23.08 -5.12
N GLU A 263 13.24 -22.40 -6.24
CA GLU A 263 13.16 -23.03 -7.55
C GLU A 263 14.54 -23.55 -7.98
N ILE A 264 15.62 -22.82 -7.66
CA ILE A 264 17.01 -23.27 -7.83
C ILE A 264 17.28 -24.55 -7.02
N ASP A 265 16.93 -24.57 -5.73
CA ASP A 265 17.12 -25.74 -4.86
C ASP A 265 16.35 -26.95 -5.39
N THR A 266 15.10 -26.75 -5.80
CA THR A 266 14.25 -27.81 -6.37
C THR A 266 14.85 -28.39 -7.65
N VAL A 267 15.37 -27.54 -8.55
CA VAL A 267 15.99 -28.00 -9.79
C VAL A 267 17.37 -28.61 -9.53
N ALA A 268 18.15 -28.09 -8.58
CA ALA A 268 19.40 -28.68 -8.14
C ALA A 268 19.19 -30.11 -7.62
N ASP A 269 18.16 -30.30 -6.81
CA ASP A 269 17.77 -31.60 -6.28
C ASP A 269 17.40 -32.60 -7.38
N ARG A 270 16.71 -32.11 -8.40
CA ARG A 270 16.36 -32.86 -9.61
C ARG A 270 17.51 -33.05 -10.57
N LEU A 271 18.72 -32.56 -10.27
CA LEU A 271 19.90 -32.73 -11.11
C LEU A 271 21.05 -33.42 -10.37
N ARG A 272 20.83 -33.96 -9.17
CA ARG A 272 21.89 -34.61 -8.37
C ARG A 272 22.54 -35.82 -9.06
N ASP A 273 21.87 -36.41 -10.04
CA ASP A 273 22.28 -37.57 -10.84
C ASP A 273 23.09 -37.24 -12.09
N VAL A 274 23.24 -35.95 -12.46
CA VAL A 274 23.99 -35.59 -13.67
C VAL A 274 25.50 -35.66 -13.45
N ALA A 275 26.25 -36.06 -14.47
CA ALA A 275 27.72 -36.04 -14.46
C ALA A 275 28.28 -34.63 -14.72
N ALA A 276 27.89 -33.66 -13.89
CA ALA A 276 28.35 -32.27 -13.94
C ALA A 276 28.25 -31.61 -12.55
N ASP A 277 29.10 -30.61 -12.29
CA ASP A 277 29.06 -29.86 -11.04
C ASP A 277 27.87 -28.89 -11.04
N VAL A 278 26.90 -29.11 -10.15
CA VAL A 278 25.72 -28.24 -10.01
C VAL A 278 26.02 -27.11 -9.03
N LEU A 279 26.17 -25.89 -9.55
CA LEU A 279 26.49 -24.68 -8.78
C LEU A 279 25.29 -23.74 -8.73
N GLN A 280 25.07 -23.09 -7.59
CA GLN A 280 23.99 -22.13 -7.42
C GLN A 280 24.53 -20.69 -7.39
N LEU A 281 23.86 -19.78 -8.11
CA LEU A 281 24.23 -18.37 -8.18
C LEU A 281 23.01 -17.48 -7.95
N HIS A 282 22.80 -17.07 -6.70
CA HIS A 282 21.74 -16.14 -6.30
C HIS A 282 22.15 -15.29 -5.09
N GLY A 283 21.37 -14.24 -4.79
CA GLY A 283 21.73 -13.23 -3.78
C GLY A 283 21.89 -13.72 -2.34
N ARG A 284 21.41 -14.93 -2.02
CA ARG A 284 21.49 -15.53 -0.67
C ARG A 284 22.74 -16.39 -0.45
N GLN A 285 23.48 -16.66 -1.52
CA GLN A 285 24.73 -17.41 -1.42
C GLN A 285 25.81 -16.55 -0.77
N SER A 286 26.76 -17.21 -0.09
CA SER A 286 27.93 -16.50 0.45
C SER A 286 28.74 -15.87 -0.68
N GLY A 287 29.52 -14.83 -0.37
CA GLY A 287 30.42 -14.21 -1.35
C GLY A 287 31.39 -15.22 -1.97
N ALA A 288 31.91 -16.16 -1.17
CA ALA A 288 32.79 -17.22 -1.64
C ALA A 288 32.08 -18.20 -2.60
N ALA A 289 30.83 -18.56 -2.32
CA ALA A 289 30.04 -19.44 -3.18
C ALA A 289 29.67 -18.76 -4.51
N GLN A 290 29.29 -17.49 -4.48
CA GLN A 290 29.07 -16.68 -5.68
C GLN A 290 30.34 -16.58 -6.52
N ASP A 291 31.48 -16.33 -5.87
CA ASP A 291 32.78 -16.27 -6.53
C ASP A 291 33.18 -17.60 -7.16
N ALA A 292 32.86 -18.74 -6.52
CA ALA A 292 33.14 -20.07 -7.05
C ALA A 292 32.38 -20.34 -8.35
N ALA A 293 31.11 -19.93 -8.45
CA ALA A 293 30.31 -20.05 -9.68
C ALA A 293 30.86 -19.21 -10.85
N LEU A 294 31.67 -18.19 -10.58
CA LEU A 294 32.25 -17.28 -11.58
C LEU A 294 33.69 -17.65 -11.98
N ARG A 295 34.29 -18.68 -11.39
CA ARG A 295 35.63 -19.17 -11.76
C ARG A 295 35.54 -20.37 -12.70
N PRO A 296 36.47 -20.55 -13.66
CA PRO A 296 36.55 -21.78 -14.46
C PRO A 296 36.76 -23.01 -13.56
N GLY A 297 36.18 -24.15 -13.94
CA GLY A 297 36.37 -25.45 -13.29
C GLY A 297 36.96 -26.49 -14.25
N PRO A 298 37.52 -27.61 -13.75
CA PRO A 298 38.14 -28.64 -14.58
C PRO A 298 37.13 -29.57 -15.30
N GLY A 299 35.86 -29.58 -14.88
CA GLY A 299 34.79 -30.40 -15.44
C GLY A 299 33.60 -29.57 -15.93
N ARG A 300 32.59 -30.24 -16.52
CA ARG A 300 31.34 -29.60 -16.95
C ARG A 300 30.52 -29.14 -15.76
N ARG A 301 29.87 -28.00 -15.90
CA ARG A 301 29.11 -27.35 -14.84
C ARG A 301 27.69 -27.02 -15.29
N VAL A 302 26.78 -27.09 -14.33
CA VAL A 302 25.43 -26.53 -14.43
C VAL A 302 25.31 -25.40 -13.42
N VAL A 303 25.25 -24.17 -13.90
CA VAL A 303 25.08 -22.99 -13.04
C VAL A 303 23.60 -22.61 -13.01
N LEU A 304 22.96 -22.80 -11.87
CA LEU A 304 21.56 -22.43 -11.63
C LEU A 304 21.51 -21.01 -11.06
N ALA A 305 20.95 -20.06 -11.81
CA ALA A 305 21.03 -18.64 -11.49
C ALA A 305 19.67 -17.93 -11.52
N THR A 306 19.56 -16.85 -10.76
CA THR A 306 18.51 -15.83 -10.97
C THR A 306 18.94 -14.82 -12.04
N SER A 307 18.19 -13.70 -12.16
CA SER A 307 18.57 -12.53 -12.96
C SER A 307 19.95 -11.95 -12.60
N ILE A 308 20.59 -12.40 -11.52
CA ILE A 308 21.97 -12.00 -11.20
C ILE A 308 22.97 -12.32 -12.32
N ALA A 309 22.72 -13.38 -13.11
CA ALA A 309 23.58 -13.75 -14.24
C ALA A 309 23.08 -13.19 -15.59
N GLU A 310 21.98 -12.43 -15.59
CA GLU A 310 21.34 -11.89 -16.79
C GLU A 310 22.16 -10.76 -17.42
N SER A 311 22.83 -9.99 -16.56
CA SER A 311 23.49 -8.70 -16.82
C SER A 311 24.85 -8.63 -16.08
N SER A 312 25.82 -7.89 -16.61
CA SER A 312 27.19 -7.62 -16.09
C SER A 312 28.15 -8.76 -15.66
N LEU A 313 27.69 -9.95 -15.25
CA LEU A 313 28.53 -11.07 -14.81
C LEU A 313 28.89 -12.01 -15.96
N THR A 314 30.16 -12.41 -16.08
CA THR A 314 30.55 -13.48 -17.01
C THR A 314 30.70 -14.79 -16.25
N VAL A 315 29.93 -15.79 -16.64
CA VAL A 315 30.14 -17.20 -16.25
C VAL A 315 30.99 -17.82 -17.36
N PRO A 316 32.28 -18.10 -17.14
CA PRO A 316 33.15 -18.68 -18.17
C PRO A 316 32.67 -20.06 -18.59
N GLY A 317 32.96 -20.49 -19.82
CA GLY A 317 32.70 -21.88 -20.28
C GLY A 317 31.25 -22.19 -20.68
N VAL A 318 30.31 -21.26 -20.51
CA VAL A 318 28.91 -21.45 -20.90
C VAL A 318 28.80 -21.57 -22.42
N ARG A 319 28.12 -22.63 -22.87
CA ARG A 319 27.76 -22.87 -24.29
C ARG A 319 26.27 -23.12 -24.49
N ALA A 320 25.53 -23.39 -23.41
CA ALA A 320 24.09 -23.55 -23.44
C ALA A 320 23.41 -22.74 -22.34
N VAL A 321 22.26 -22.15 -22.67
CA VAL A 321 21.38 -21.47 -21.72
C VAL A 321 20.04 -22.20 -21.70
N VAL A 322 19.51 -22.48 -20.51
CA VAL A 322 18.15 -22.96 -20.31
C VAL A 322 17.37 -21.88 -19.57
N ASP A 323 16.38 -21.27 -20.22
CA ASP A 323 15.60 -20.18 -19.64
C ASP A 323 14.19 -20.67 -19.30
N CYS A 324 13.80 -20.58 -18.03
CA CYS A 324 12.44 -20.91 -17.60
C CYS A 324 11.39 -19.87 -18.04
N GLY A 325 11.83 -18.69 -18.50
CA GLY A 325 10.95 -17.62 -18.96
C GLY A 325 10.31 -16.78 -17.85
N LEU A 326 10.76 -16.96 -16.60
CA LEU A 326 10.25 -16.25 -15.43
C LEU A 326 11.34 -15.41 -14.74
N SER A 327 10.90 -14.35 -14.08
CA SER A 327 11.69 -13.53 -13.15
C SER A 327 10.89 -13.23 -11.89
N ARG A 328 11.56 -12.86 -10.80
CA ARG A 328 10.92 -12.44 -9.56
C ARG A 328 11.25 -10.98 -9.29
N VAL A 329 10.20 -10.16 -9.17
CA VAL A 329 10.30 -8.71 -9.04
C VAL A 329 9.56 -8.24 -7.78
N PRO A 330 10.04 -7.20 -7.09
CA PRO A 330 9.29 -6.55 -6.02
C PRO A 330 8.09 -5.80 -6.60
N ARG A 331 6.94 -5.89 -5.92
CA ARG A 331 5.76 -5.08 -6.19
C ARG A 331 5.07 -4.65 -4.90
N MET A 332 4.63 -3.41 -4.84
CA MET A 332 3.94 -2.81 -3.71
C MET A 332 2.43 -2.73 -3.97
N ASP A 333 1.62 -3.28 -3.07
CA ASP A 333 0.18 -2.99 -3.01
C ASP A 333 -0.01 -1.78 -2.09
N HIS A 334 0.08 -0.58 -2.65
CA HIS A 334 -0.01 0.68 -1.89
C HIS A 334 -1.33 0.81 -1.13
N SER A 335 -2.44 0.25 -1.64
CA SER A 335 -3.73 0.29 -0.96
C SER A 335 -3.77 -0.48 0.36
N ARG A 336 -2.84 -1.43 0.55
CA ARG A 336 -2.76 -2.31 1.72
C ARG A 336 -1.46 -2.18 2.50
N GLY A 337 -0.51 -1.37 2.04
CA GLY A 337 0.80 -1.23 2.67
C GLY A 337 1.64 -2.52 2.64
N LEU A 338 1.39 -3.42 1.70
CA LEU A 338 2.05 -4.73 1.62
C LEU A 338 2.91 -4.85 0.36
N GLY A 339 4.21 -5.02 0.57
CA GLY A 339 5.14 -5.42 -0.47
C GLY A 339 5.10 -6.93 -0.68
N ALA A 340 5.07 -7.36 -1.93
CA ALA A 340 5.18 -8.76 -2.29
C ALA A 340 6.24 -8.93 -3.38
N LEU A 341 6.97 -10.03 -3.30
CA LEU A 341 7.71 -10.53 -4.46
C LEU A 341 6.71 -11.27 -5.35
N VAL A 342 6.66 -10.91 -6.63
CA VAL A 342 5.79 -11.56 -7.62
C VAL A 342 6.65 -12.18 -8.70
N THR A 343 6.29 -13.38 -9.12
CA THR A 343 6.89 -14.04 -10.27
C THR A 343 6.13 -13.64 -11.52
N VAL A 344 6.86 -13.06 -12.48
CA VAL A 344 6.33 -12.55 -13.75
C VAL A 344 7.06 -13.19 -14.93
N PRO A 345 6.44 -13.26 -16.12
CA PRO A 345 7.16 -13.55 -17.34
C PRO A 345 8.29 -12.53 -17.58
N VAL A 346 9.40 -12.99 -18.14
CA VAL A 346 10.50 -12.09 -18.55
C VAL A 346 10.09 -11.20 -19.73
N SER A 347 10.79 -10.08 -19.93
CA SER A 347 10.68 -9.31 -21.16
C SER A 347 11.39 -9.99 -22.34
N ARG A 348 11.08 -9.56 -23.57
CA ARG A 348 11.81 -9.98 -24.77
C ARG A 348 13.28 -9.57 -24.69
N SER A 349 13.57 -8.36 -24.23
CA SER A 349 14.94 -7.88 -24.05
C SER A 349 15.74 -8.72 -23.05
N ALA A 350 15.16 -9.07 -21.90
CA ALA A 350 15.77 -9.95 -20.91
C ALA A 350 16.05 -11.35 -21.50
N ALA A 351 15.09 -11.94 -22.22
CA ALA A 351 15.28 -13.24 -22.88
C ALA A 351 16.40 -13.23 -23.92
N VAL A 352 16.60 -12.12 -24.64
CA VAL A 352 17.73 -11.94 -25.57
C VAL A 352 19.06 -11.85 -24.80
N GLN A 353 19.12 -11.08 -23.71
CA GLN A 353 20.31 -10.98 -22.87
C GLN A 353 20.71 -12.32 -22.23
N ARG A 354 19.73 -13.09 -21.75
CA ARG A 354 19.92 -14.45 -21.22
C ARG A 354 20.45 -15.38 -22.28
N ALA A 355 19.85 -15.42 -23.47
CA ALA A 355 20.31 -16.25 -24.58
C ALA A 355 21.75 -15.89 -25.01
N GLY A 356 22.08 -14.60 -25.06
CA GLY A 356 23.41 -14.10 -25.41
C GLY A 356 24.53 -14.61 -24.50
N ARG A 357 24.22 -15.13 -23.30
CA ARG A 357 25.22 -15.75 -22.41
C ARG A 357 25.86 -17.00 -22.99
N ALA A 358 25.15 -17.72 -23.87
CA ALA A 358 25.68 -18.89 -24.57
C ALA A 358 26.67 -18.54 -25.69
N GLY A 359 26.59 -17.33 -26.26
CA GLY A 359 27.36 -16.91 -27.45
C GLY A 359 28.61 -16.08 -27.17
N ARG A 360 29.10 -16.09 -25.92
CA ARG A 360 30.17 -15.17 -25.47
C ARG A 360 31.58 -15.58 -25.87
N GLU A 361 31.86 -16.88 -25.83
CA GLU A 361 33.20 -17.42 -26.07
C GLU A 361 33.26 -18.31 -27.30
N ALA A 362 32.12 -18.89 -27.71
CA ALA A 362 31.96 -19.69 -28.92
C ALA A 362 30.46 -19.76 -29.31
N PRO A 363 30.10 -20.35 -30.47
CA PRO A 363 28.71 -20.62 -30.80
C PRO A 363 28.01 -21.43 -29.71
N GLY A 364 26.73 -21.14 -29.48
CA GLY A 364 25.98 -21.74 -28.37
C GLY A 364 24.50 -21.93 -28.67
N ARG A 365 23.77 -22.44 -27.68
CA ARG A 365 22.32 -22.71 -27.77
C ARG A 365 21.54 -22.07 -26.62
N ALA A 366 20.32 -21.63 -26.91
CA ALA A 366 19.39 -21.13 -25.91
C ALA A 366 18.07 -21.92 -25.97
N TYR A 367 17.84 -22.76 -24.96
CA TYR A 367 16.61 -23.50 -24.76
C TYR A 367 15.61 -22.62 -24.01
N ARG A 368 14.53 -22.23 -24.68
CA ARG A 368 13.45 -21.42 -24.11
C ARG A 368 12.32 -22.33 -23.69
N CYS A 369 12.03 -22.41 -22.39
CA CYS A 369 11.00 -23.29 -21.83
C CYS A 369 9.56 -22.78 -22.06
N TRP A 370 9.31 -22.12 -23.19
CA TRP A 370 8.03 -21.57 -23.62
C TRP A 370 7.96 -21.60 -25.16
N SER A 371 6.76 -21.40 -25.72
CA SER A 371 6.56 -21.43 -27.17
C SER A 371 6.90 -20.10 -27.85
N ALA A 372 7.20 -20.14 -29.16
CA ALA A 372 7.38 -18.92 -29.95
C ALA A 372 6.16 -17.98 -29.87
N ALA A 373 4.93 -18.53 -29.87
CA ALA A 373 3.71 -17.76 -29.71
C ALA A 373 3.58 -17.07 -28.34
N GLN A 374 4.12 -17.67 -27.27
CA GLN A 374 4.21 -17.02 -25.96
C GLN A 374 5.24 -15.88 -25.97
N HIS A 375 6.35 -16.05 -26.71
CA HIS A 375 7.41 -15.04 -26.79
C HIS A 375 6.93 -13.71 -27.38
N GLU A 376 6.11 -13.75 -28.43
CA GLU A 376 5.57 -12.54 -29.07
C GLU A 376 4.65 -11.72 -28.16
N ARG A 377 4.10 -12.34 -27.11
CA ARG A 377 3.24 -11.67 -26.12
C ARG A 377 4.01 -11.14 -24.91
N LEU A 378 5.31 -11.40 -24.82
CA LEU A 378 6.14 -10.87 -23.72
C LEU A 378 6.29 -9.35 -23.87
N PRO A 379 6.35 -8.61 -22.75
CA PRO A 379 6.64 -7.19 -22.81
C PRO A 379 8.00 -6.95 -23.49
N ALA A 380 8.13 -5.86 -24.24
CA ALA A 380 9.37 -5.56 -24.95
C ALA A 380 10.54 -5.33 -23.99
N GLN A 381 10.29 -4.58 -22.90
CA GLN A 381 11.26 -4.18 -21.88
C GLN A 381 10.76 -4.55 -20.47
N PRO A 382 11.66 -4.71 -19.49
CA PRO A 382 11.25 -4.83 -18.10
C PRO A 382 10.57 -3.55 -17.61
N GLU A 383 9.64 -3.68 -16.67
CA GLU A 383 9.03 -2.55 -15.98
C GLU A 383 10.08 -1.91 -15.04
N PRO A 384 10.25 -0.58 -15.06
CA PRO A 384 11.22 0.10 -14.20
C PRO A 384 10.80 -0.01 -12.72
N GLU A 385 11.79 -0.09 -11.82
CA GLU A 385 11.51 -0.34 -10.39
C GLU A 385 10.65 0.77 -9.76
N ILE A 386 10.83 2.01 -10.20
CA ILE A 386 10.06 3.18 -9.74
C ILE A 386 8.54 3.06 -9.97
N ALA A 387 8.12 2.25 -10.95
CA ALA A 387 6.70 2.07 -11.24
C ALA A 387 5.99 1.14 -10.26
N ALA A 388 6.73 0.27 -9.56
CA ALA A 388 6.12 -0.84 -8.83
C ALA A 388 6.67 -1.06 -7.40
N ALA A 389 7.82 -0.51 -7.04
CA ALA A 389 8.43 -0.70 -5.74
C ALA A 389 7.83 0.19 -4.63
N ASP A 390 8.23 -0.08 -3.39
CA ASP A 390 8.01 0.85 -2.28
C ASP A 390 8.90 2.09 -2.47
N LEU A 391 8.28 3.27 -2.54
CA LEU A 391 8.99 4.54 -2.75
C LEU A 391 9.35 5.25 -1.44
N THR A 392 9.13 4.65 -0.27
CA THR A 392 9.40 5.32 1.02
C THR A 392 10.87 5.72 1.18
N GLY A 393 11.81 4.84 0.83
CA GLY A 393 13.24 5.17 0.81
C GLY A 393 13.59 6.21 -0.24
N PHE A 394 13.10 6.01 -1.47
CA PHE A 394 13.30 6.91 -2.61
C PHE A 394 12.83 8.34 -2.30
N ALA A 395 11.65 8.50 -1.69
CA ALA A 395 11.10 9.80 -1.31
C ALA A 395 11.92 10.48 -0.19
N LEU A 396 12.53 9.71 0.72
CA LEU A 396 13.43 10.29 1.71
C LEU A 396 14.73 10.78 1.06
N ASP A 397 15.24 10.03 0.08
CA ASP A 397 16.43 10.42 -0.67
C ASP A 397 16.19 11.69 -1.50
N LEU A 398 14.99 11.84 -2.08
CA LEU A 398 14.53 13.08 -2.74
C LEU A 398 14.44 14.26 -1.76
N ALA A 399 13.79 14.08 -0.61
CA ALA A 399 13.64 15.12 0.40
C ALA A 399 14.99 15.56 1.00
N LEU A 400 15.97 14.64 1.11
CA LEU A 400 17.33 14.95 1.54
C LEU A 400 18.09 15.80 0.53
N TRP A 401 17.81 15.59 -0.76
CA TRP A 401 18.43 16.32 -1.86
C TRP A 401 17.88 17.75 -1.95
N GLY A 402 16.56 17.92 -1.75
CA GLY A 402 15.89 19.21 -1.76
C GLY A 402 14.63 19.26 -2.64
N ASP A 403 14.37 18.21 -3.41
CA ASP A 403 13.25 18.10 -4.35
C ASP A 403 12.27 17.00 -3.93
N PRO A 404 11.42 17.23 -2.91
CA PRO A 404 10.63 16.17 -2.27
C PRO A 404 9.62 15.47 -3.20
N ASP A 405 9.22 16.13 -4.28
CA ASP A 405 8.32 15.55 -5.30
C ASP A 405 9.05 15.09 -6.58
N GLY A 406 10.37 15.34 -6.67
CA GLY A 406 11.19 15.05 -7.84
C GLY A 406 10.90 15.92 -9.07
N SER A 407 10.05 16.94 -8.97
CA SER A 407 9.53 17.71 -10.12
C SER A 407 10.57 18.59 -10.83
N GLY A 408 11.76 18.76 -10.27
CA GLY A 408 12.91 19.44 -10.89
C GLY A 408 14.01 18.50 -11.42
N LEU A 409 13.91 17.19 -11.13
CA LEU A 409 14.99 16.25 -11.40
C LEU A 409 14.86 15.57 -12.77
N ALA A 410 16.01 15.34 -13.41
CA ALA A 410 16.12 14.60 -14.66
C ALA A 410 15.98 13.08 -14.43
N LEU A 411 14.83 12.65 -13.93
CA LEU A 411 14.48 11.24 -13.77
C LEU A 411 14.00 10.64 -15.11
N PRO A 412 14.44 9.43 -15.50
CA PRO A 412 13.99 8.83 -16.76
C PRO A 412 12.50 8.49 -16.80
N ASP A 413 11.91 8.19 -15.65
CA ASP A 413 10.46 8.08 -15.44
C ASP A 413 10.11 8.77 -14.12
N GLN A 414 8.99 9.50 -14.10
CA GLN A 414 8.51 10.18 -12.89
C GLN A 414 7.82 9.19 -11.95
N PRO A 415 7.95 9.35 -10.62
CA PRO A 415 7.31 8.45 -9.66
C PRO A 415 5.78 8.48 -9.79
N PRO A 416 5.08 7.33 -9.71
CA PRO A 416 3.63 7.30 -9.73
C PRO A 416 3.03 8.16 -8.60
N PRO A 417 2.12 9.12 -8.88
CA PRO A 417 1.66 10.08 -7.87
C PRO A 417 1.02 9.44 -6.63
N GLY A 418 0.28 8.34 -6.81
CA GLY A 418 -0.32 7.60 -5.70
C GLY A 418 0.72 6.90 -4.82
N ALA A 419 1.76 6.33 -5.42
CA ALA A 419 2.84 5.66 -4.71
C ALA A 419 3.68 6.68 -3.92
N LEU A 420 4.02 7.81 -4.54
CA LEU A 420 4.78 8.88 -3.91
C LEU A 420 4.02 9.52 -2.74
N ARG A 421 2.71 9.76 -2.87
CA ARG A 421 1.88 10.24 -1.75
C ARG A 421 1.90 9.27 -0.58
N ALA A 422 1.72 7.97 -0.82
CA ALA A 422 1.77 6.96 0.24
C ALA A 422 3.13 6.89 0.95
N ALA A 423 4.23 7.01 0.18
CA ALA A 423 5.58 7.12 0.70
C ALA A 423 5.76 8.38 1.56
N THR A 424 5.31 9.54 1.08
CA THR A 424 5.43 10.83 1.78
C THR A 424 4.59 10.84 3.06
N THR A 425 3.35 10.32 3.04
CA THR A 425 2.54 10.13 4.25
C THR A 425 3.26 9.24 5.26
N THR A 426 3.84 8.12 4.81
CA THR A 426 4.65 7.27 5.69
C THR A 426 5.81 8.07 6.29
N LEU A 427 6.56 8.84 5.51
CA LEU A 427 7.68 9.63 6.02
C LEU A 427 7.22 10.71 7.02
N HIS A 428 6.09 11.36 6.77
CA HIS A 428 5.49 12.33 7.68
C HIS A 428 5.11 11.65 9.01
N ASP A 429 4.47 10.48 8.98
CA ASP A 429 4.11 9.72 10.18
C ASP A 429 5.33 9.21 10.96
N LEU A 430 6.46 8.98 10.28
CA LEU A 430 7.74 8.67 10.91
C LEU A 430 8.44 9.92 11.49
N GLY A 431 7.92 11.11 11.22
CA GLY A 431 8.53 12.41 11.53
C GLY A 431 9.78 12.70 10.71
N ALA A 432 9.96 12.04 9.56
CA ALA A 432 11.12 12.17 8.69
C ALA A 432 11.04 13.39 7.77
N VAL A 433 9.82 13.81 7.43
CA VAL A 433 9.53 15.03 6.64
C VAL A 433 8.46 15.88 7.32
N ASP A 434 8.43 17.18 7.02
CA ASP A 434 7.39 18.12 7.46
C ASP A 434 6.16 18.11 6.54
N ALA A 435 5.22 19.04 6.75
CA ALA A 435 3.97 19.14 5.99
C ALA A 435 4.22 19.52 4.51
N GLU A 436 5.31 20.22 4.23
CA GLU A 436 5.77 20.60 2.89
C GLU A 436 6.64 19.50 2.24
N GLY A 437 6.88 18.39 2.93
CA GLY A 437 7.68 17.27 2.45
C GLY A 437 9.19 17.45 2.61
N ARG A 438 9.66 18.51 3.26
CA ARG A 438 11.09 18.75 3.49
C ARG A 438 11.63 17.89 4.61
N VAL A 439 12.89 17.48 4.49
CA VAL A 439 13.52 16.59 5.47
C VAL A 439 13.71 17.28 6.84
N THR A 440 13.31 16.58 7.91
CA THR A 440 13.51 17.04 9.30
C THR A 440 14.88 16.59 9.85
N PRO A 441 15.33 17.10 11.02
CA PRO A 441 16.50 16.55 11.69
C PRO A 441 16.37 15.05 11.97
N ARG A 442 15.17 14.59 12.35
CA ARG A 442 14.87 13.15 12.53
C ARG A 442 14.98 12.38 11.22
N GLY A 443 14.52 12.94 10.10
CA GLY A 443 14.69 12.37 8.77
C GLY A 443 16.16 12.13 8.40
N ARG A 444 17.03 13.10 8.70
CA ARG A 444 18.48 12.95 8.51
C ARG A 444 19.08 11.84 9.37
N THR A 445 18.67 11.72 10.63
CA THR A 445 19.10 10.63 11.52
C THR A 445 18.63 9.27 11.02
N LEU A 446 17.38 9.16 10.53
CA LEU A 446 16.86 7.92 9.94
C LEU A 446 17.68 7.51 8.71
N ALA A 447 17.98 8.45 7.82
CA ALA A 447 18.80 8.20 6.64
C ALA A 447 20.23 7.76 6.99
N ALA A 448 20.84 8.38 8.01
CA ALA A 448 22.19 8.07 8.47
C ALA A 448 22.35 6.62 8.98
N ALA A 449 21.27 5.98 9.45
CA ALA A 449 21.28 4.56 9.83
C ALA A 449 21.59 3.64 8.62
N GLY A 450 21.31 4.11 7.40
CA GLY A 450 21.55 3.40 6.17
C GLY A 450 20.65 2.17 5.99
N LEU A 451 19.44 2.24 6.54
CA LEU A 451 18.36 1.25 6.48
C LEU A 451 17.14 1.84 5.77
N HIS A 452 16.17 0.99 5.42
CA HIS A 452 14.84 1.48 5.05
C HIS A 452 14.26 2.36 6.17
N PRO A 453 13.56 3.48 5.89
CA PRO A 453 13.11 4.43 6.91
C PRO A 453 12.32 3.80 8.08
N ARG A 454 11.49 2.79 7.78
CA ARG A 454 10.75 2.00 8.79
C ARG A 454 11.68 1.22 9.73
N LEU A 455 12.70 0.57 9.18
CA LEU A 455 13.68 -0.18 9.98
C LEU A 455 14.61 0.76 10.75
N ALA A 456 14.94 1.92 10.18
CA ALA A 456 15.69 2.96 10.87
C ALA A 456 14.89 3.48 12.09
N ARG A 457 13.59 3.74 11.95
CA ARG A 457 12.73 4.11 13.08
C ARG A 457 12.75 3.04 14.16
N ALA A 458 12.52 1.78 13.78
CA ALA A 458 12.50 0.67 14.72
C ALA A 458 13.84 0.47 15.44
N LEU A 459 14.97 0.72 14.76
CA LEU A 459 16.28 0.72 15.38
C LEU A 459 16.42 1.83 16.42
N LEU A 460 16.11 3.08 16.04
CA LEU A 460 16.34 4.27 16.87
C LEU A 460 15.37 4.34 18.06
N ASP A 461 14.07 4.22 17.79
CA ASP A 461 13.04 4.26 18.83
C ASP A 461 13.11 2.99 19.70
N GLY A 462 13.34 1.83 19.08
CA GLY A 462 13.49 0.57 19.78
C GLY A 462 14.75 0.51 20.65
N ALA A 463 15.84 1.19 20.27
CA ALA A 463 17.05 1.26 21.08
C ALA A 463 16.81 1.88 22.46
N ALA A 464 15.91 2.87 22.56
CA ALA A 464 15.53 3.48 23.84
C ALA A 464 14.74 2.52 24.75
N LEU A 465 13.97 1.60 24.16
CA LEU A 465 13.05 0.71 24.87
C LEU A 465 13.67 -0.64 25.24
N VAL A 466 14.47 -1.23 24.34
CA VAL A 466 15.03 -2.58 24.51
C VAL A 466 16.56 -2.60 24.56
N GLY A 467 17.20 -1.45 24.40
CA GLY A 467 18.65 -1.27 24.32
C GLY A 467 19.18 -1.36 22.88
N ALA A 468 20.12 -0.46 22.55
CA ALA A 468 20.69 -0.31 21.19
C ALA A 468 21.20 -1.62 20.58
N ARG A 469 21.95 -2.42 21.35
CA ARG A 469 22.46 -3.71 20.86
C ARG A 469 21.34 -4.68 20.51
N ARG A 470 20.30 -4.78 21.34
CA ARG A 470 19.21 -5.73 21.13
C ARG A 470 18.36 -5.32 19.93
N ALA A 471 18.06 -4.02 19.80
CA ALA A 471 17.41 -3.48 18.61
C ALA A 471 18.24 -3.77 17.35
N ALA A 472 19.56 -3.53 17.38
CA ALA A 472 20.47 -3.84 16.28
C ALA A 472 20.50 -5.34 15.90
N GLU A 473 20.45 -6.25 16.88
CA GLU A 473 20.37 -7.69 16.64
C GLU A 473 19.08 -8.10 15.92
N ILE A 474 17.93 -7.54 16.32
CA ILE A 474 16.63 -7.78 15.68
C ILE A 474 16.62 -7.20 14.26
N ILE A 475 17.04 -5.95 14.10
CA ILE A 475 17.08 -5.28 12.79
C ILE A 475 18.05 -5.96 11.83
N ALA A 476 19.20 -6.47 12.31
CA ALA A 476 20.14 -7.22 11.48
C ALA A 476 19.54 -8.53 10.95
N VAL A 477 18.58 -9.15 11.65
CA VAL A 477 17.83 -10.31 11.13
C VAL A 477 16.73 -9.88 10.17
N LEU A 478 16.01 -8.78 10.47
CA LEU A 478 14.95 -8.25 9.61
C LEU A 478 15.45 -7.74 8.26
N ASP A 479 16.62 -7.13 8.24
CA ASP A 479 17.25 -6.57 7.04
C ASP A 479 18.02 -7.63 6.22
N ASP A 480 18.17 -8.86 6.75
CA ASP A 480 18.78 -9.97 6.02
C ASP A 480 17.79 -10.58 5.02
N PRO A 481 18.07 -10.55 3.70
CA PRO A 481 17.23 -11.17 2.66
C PRO A 481 17.19 -12.73 2.70
N GLY A 482 17.76 -13.34 3.75
CA GLY A 482 17.66 -14.75 4.12
C GLY A 482 16.24 -15.26 4.33
N THR A 483 16.07 -16.58 4.60
CA THR A 483 14.74 -17.14 4.88
C THR A 483 14.51 -16.85 6.34
N VAL A 484 13.92 -15.69 6.60
CA VAL A 484 13.44 -15.40 7.92
C VAL A 484 12.32 -16.43 8.21
N PRO A 485 12.43 -17.22 9.28
CA PRO A 485 11.36 -18.10 9.70
C PRO A 485 10.10 -17.28 10.04
N ASP A 486 8.99 -17.99 10.15
CA ASP A 486 7.73 -17.44 10.63
C ASP A 486 7.85 -16.87 12.05
N ASP A 487 8.62 -17.52 12.94
CA ASP A 487 8.98 -16.99 14.26
C ASP A 487 10.32 -16.23 14.24
N LEU A 488 10.22 -14.90 14.18
CA LEU A 488 11.37 -14.00 14.14
C LEU A 488 12.17 -14.01 15.44
N ALA A 489 11.52 -14.16 16.60
CA ALA A 489 12.22 -14.17 17.87
C ALA A 489 13.12 -15.41 17.99
N ALA A 490 12.64 -16.56 17.51
CA ALA A 490 13.46 -17.76 17.37
C ALA A 490 14.62 -17.56 16.36
N ALA A 491 14.42 -16.77 15.30
CA ALA A 491 15.48 -16.42 14.35
C ALA A 491 16.61 -15.63 15.03
N VAL A 492 16.26 -14.61 15.83
CA VAL A 492 17.23 -13.80 16.58
C VAL A 492 18.01 -14.65 17.57
N ARG A 493 17.35 -15.55 18.31
CA ARG A 493 18.03 -16.49 19.22
C ARG A 493 19.03 -17.39 18.48
N ARG A 494 18.64 -17.93 17.32
CA ARG A 494 19.54 -18.75 16.48
C ARG A 494 20.72 -17.95 15.95
N ALA A 495 20.51 -16.71 15.53
CA ALA A 495 21.58 -15.83 15.06
C ALA A 495 22.60 -15.53 16.18
N ARG A 496 22.13 -15.29 17.42
CA ARG A 496 22.99 -15.11 18.61
C ARG A 496 23.80 -16.35 18.96
N ALA A 497 23.17 -17.53 18.90
CA ALA A 497 23.84 -18.80 19.18
C ALA A 497 24.82 -19.21 18.07
N GLY A 498 24.57 -18.76 16.83
CA GLY A 498 25.41 -19.01 15.68
C GLY A 498 26.69 -18.18 15.66
N ASN A 499 27.67 -18.64 14.90
CA ASN A 499 28.95 -17.95 14.71
C ASN A 499 29.03 -17.24 13.35
N ALA A 500 28.07 -16.39 13.00
CA ALA A 500 28.04 -15.67 11.72
C ALA A 500 28.82 -14.33 11.82
N PRO A 501 30.01 -14.18 11.21
CA PRO A 501 30.80 -12.95 11.34
C PRO A 501 30.14 -11.74 10.67
N ALA A 502 29.43 -11.96 9.55
CA ALA A 502 28.71 -10.92 8.82
C ALA A 502 27.60 -10.29 9.67
N TRP A 503 26.77 -11.12 10.31
CA TRP A 503 25.72 -10.66 11.23
C TRP A 503 26.31 -9.87 12.40
N ARG A 504 27.38 -10.37 13.04
CA ARG A 504 28.05 -9.64 14.14
C ARG A 504 28.62 -8.29 13.71
N SER A 505 29.15 -8.20 12.49
CA SER A 505 29.64 -6.93 11.94
C SER A 505 28.50 -5.94 11.70
N GLU A 506 27.37 -6.42 11.18
CA GLU A 506 26.20 -5.58 10.97
C GLU A 506 25.59 -5.12 12.30
N VAL A 507 25.48 -5.99 13.30
CA VAL A 507 25.03 -5.61 14.65
C VAL A 507 25.91 -4.50 15.24
N ARG A 508 27.24 -4.59 15.11
CA ARG A 508 28.14 -3.51 15.57
C ARG A 508 27.87 -2.19 14.83
N ARG A 509 27.72 -2.23 13.51
CA ARG A 509 27.40 -1.05 12.68
C ARG A 509 26.09 -0.40 13.13
N LEU A 510 25.04 -1.21 13.29
CA LEU A 510 23.71 -0.75 13.67
C LEU A 510 23.65 -0.26 15.11
N THR A 511 24.40 -0.89 16.02
CA THR A 511 24.52 -0.40 17.41
C THR A 511 25.14 0.99 17.42
N ALA A 512 26.21 1.21 16.65
CA ALA A 512 26.85 2.53 16.54
C ALA A 512 25.90 3.57 15.91
N ALA A 513 25.13 3.18 14.89
CA ALA A 513 24.12 4.06 14.29
C ALA A 513 22.98 4.44 15.26
N ALA A 514 22.65 3.56 16.21
CA ALA A 514 21.63 3.82 17.22
C ALA A 514 22.11 4.69 18.40
N THR A 515 23.42 4.86 18.55
CA THR A 515 24.04 5.66 19.63
C THR A 515 25.12 6.59 19.06
N PRO A 516 24.73 7.64 18.31
CA PRO A 516 25.70 8.54 17.66
C PRO A 516 26.63 9.25 18.67
N ASP A 517 26.20 9.46 19.92
CA ASP A 517 26.96 10.14 20.98
C ASP A 517 27.79 9.20 21.90
N ALA A 518 27.81 7.88 21.64
CA ALA A 518 28.60 6.96 22.46
C ALA A 518 30.10 7.09 22.12
N PRO A 519 31.01 7.19 23.11
CA PRO A 519 32.44 7.23 22.86
C PRO A 519 32.88 5.98 22.10
N GLN A 520 33.50 6.17 20.93
CA GLN A 520 33.99 5.06 20.12
C GLN A 520 34.93 4.18 20.97
N PRO A 521 34.75 2.85 21.00
CA PRO A 521 35.70 1.98 21.67
C PRO A 521 37.05 2.09 20.96
N ALA A 522 38.07 2.52 21.69
CA ALA A 522 39.46 2.56 21.24
C ALA A 522 39.90 1.14 20.84
N GLY A 523 39.86 0.84 19.54
CA GLY A 523 40.13 -0.51 19.06
C GLY A 523 39.66 -0.82 17.63
N ALA A 524 39.75 0.13 16.72
CA ALA A 524 39.78 -0.14 15.27
C ALA A 524 40.49 1.03 14.60
N SER A 525 41.71 0.80 14.13
CA SER A 525 42.55 1.77 13.45
C SER A 525 41.84 2.34 12.21
N GLN A 526 41.30 3.54 12.35
CA GLN A 526 41.12 4.47 11.24
C GLN A 526 42.51 5.01 10.87
N PRO A 527 42.96 4.95 9.60
CA PRO A 527 44.07 5.80 9.19
C PRO A 527 43.52 7.23 9.08
N ALA A 528 43.96 8.08 9.99
CA ALA A 528 43.70 9.51 10.00
C ALA A 528 43.98 10.13 8.62
N GLY A 529 43.08 11.03 8.21
CA GLY A 529 43.31 11.96 7.12
C GLY A 529 44.60 12.73 7.39
N ALA A 530 45.44 12.81 6.36
CA ALA A 530 46.62 13.64 6.39
C ALA A 530 46.17 15.10 6.44
N SER A 531 46.74 15.83 7.39
CA SER A 531 46.79 17.28 7.48
C SER A 531 47.22 17.89 6.14
N GLU A 532 46.59 19.00 5.79
CA GLU A 532 47.00 19.89 4.69
C GLU A 532 48.43 20.42 4.94
N PRO A 533 49.26 20.56 3.89
CA PRO A 533 50.52 21.30 4.00
C PRO A 533 50.23 22.80 3.88
N GLY A 534 50.44 23.52 4.98
CA GLY A 534 50.48 24.98 4.98
C GLY A 534 51.78 25.50 4.37
N ASP A 535 51.65 26.35 3.36
CA ASP A 535 52.73 27.20 2.87
C ASP A 535 53.22 28.13 3.99
N SER A 536 54.49 28.02 4.35
CA SER A 536 55.17 28.94 5.26
C SER A 536 56.23 29.71 4.46
N LEU A 537 55.95 30.99 4.18
CA LEU A 537 56.99 31.99 3.95
C LEU A 537 57.32 32.66 5.29
N PRO A 538 58.59 32.95 5.59
CA PRO A 538 59.00 33.35 6.92
C PRO A 538 58.87 34.86 7.17
N GLY A 539 58.30 35.19 8.32
CA GLY A 539 58.80 36.21 9.24
C GLY A 539 58.51 37.68 8.93
N ALA A 540 57.72 38.31 9.79
CA ALA A 540 58.17 39.43 10.63
C ALA A 540 57.05 39.90 11.58
N SER A 541 57.45 40.23 12.81
CA SER A 541 56.81 41.17 13.76
C SER A 541 55.76 40.61 14.73
N GLU A 542 56.21 40.35 15.96
CA GLU A 542 55.49 40.65 17.21
C GLU A 542 55.34 42.18 17.40
N PRO A 543 54.69 42.69 18.47
CA PRO A 543 53.47 42.24 19.18
C PRO A 543 52.47 43.43 19.36
N GLY A 544 51.28 43.19 19.89
CA GLY A 544 50.37 44.30 20.23
C GLY A 544 49.15 43.90 21.05
N ASP A 545 49.27 44.14 22.34
CA ASP A 545 48.30 44.07 23.44
C ASP A 545 46.84 44.48 23.16
N SER A 546 45.98 44.01 24.08
CA SER A 546 44.87 44.73 24.72
C SER A 546 43.47 44.15 24.48
N GLN A 547 43.12 43.28 25.42
CA GLN A 547 41.88 43.15 26.19
C GLN A 547 40.65 44.08 25.98
N PRO A 548 39.48 43.63 26.49
CA PRO A 548 38.14 43.79 25.91
C PRO A 548 37.28 44.86 26.60
N GLY A 549 36.08 45.12 26.07
CA GLY A 549 35.05 45.82 26.84
C GLY A 549 33.81 46.23 26.06
N ASP A 550 32.74 45.48 26.29
CA ASP A 550 31.42 45.94 26.75
C ASP A 550 30.46 46.79 25.90
N SER A 551 29.19 46.37 26.04
CA SER A 551 27.93 47.15 26.08
C SER A 551 27.10 47.31 24.80
N LEU A 552 26.14 46.38 24.63
CA LEU A 552 24.68 46.57 24.77
C LEU A 552 23.92 47.67 23.94
N PRO A 553 22.57 47.53 23.80
CA PRO A 553 21.84 47.61 22.53
C PRO A 553 20.96 48.86 22.36
N GLY A 554 20.35 49.02 21.19
CA GLY A 554 19.22 49.96 21.00
C GLY A 554 18.69 50.08 19.57
N ASP A 555 17.49 49.53 19.37
CA ASP A 555 16.34 49.97 18.56
C ASP A 555 16.50 50.88 17.33
N SER A 556 15.85 50.49 16.22
CA SER A 556 14.64 51.16 15.65
C SER A 556 14.46 50.91 14.13
N GLN A 557 13.50 50.03 13.79
CA GLN A 557 12.35 50.23 12.86
C GLN A 557 12.51 50.68 11.37
N PRO A 558 11.46 50.44 10.52
CA PRO A 558 11.56 49.87 9.17
C PRO A 558 11.38 50.88 8.02
N GLY A 559 11.58 50.42 6.78
CA GLY A 559 11.28 51.17 5.55
C GLY A 559 10.55 50.32 4.51
N ASP A 560 9.40 50.85 4.08
CA ASP A 560 8.47 50.38 3.05
C ASP A 560 9.07 50.26 1.65
N SER A 561 8.49 49.38 0.82
CA SER A 561 8.27 49.58 -0.64
C SER A 561 7.39 48.47 -1.24
N GLU A 562 6.21 48.85 -1.75
CA GLU A 562 5.36 48.13 -2.70
C GLU A 562 4.93 49.15 -3.79
N PRO A 563 4.24 48.79 -4.91
CA PRO A 563 4.15 47.53 -5.65
C PRO A 563 4.25 47.73 -7.19
N GLY A 564 4.28 46.62 -7.96
CA GLY A 564 4.21 46.63 -9.43
C GLY A 564 3.32 45.51 -9.99
N THR A 565 2.22 45.93 -10.59
CA THR A 565 1.05 45.21 -11.13
C THR A 565 1.32 44.36 -12.38
N ALA A 566 0.72 43.17 -12.47
CA ALA A 566 0.06 42.66 -13.69
C ALA A 566 -0.70 41.32 -13.46
N ALA A 567 -2.02 41.37 -13.65
CA ALA A 567 -2.93 40.25 -13.97
C ALA A 567 -3.99 40.85 -14.95
N PRO A 568 -4.92 40.10 -15.58
CA PRO A 568 -5.25 38.67 -15.44
C PRO A 568 -5.55 37.94 -16.78
N LEU A 569 -5.86 36.63 -16.74
CA LEU A 569 -7.02 36.04 -17.42
C LEU A 569 -7.42 34.69 -16.75
N ALA A 570 -8.72 34.61 -16.46
CA ALA A 570 -9.56 33.61 -15.79
C ALA A 570 -9.66 32.23 -16.52
N ALA A 571 -10.22 31.12 -16.00
CA ALA A 571 -10.81 30.68 -14.74
C ALA A 571 -11.06 29.15 -14.82
N SER A 572 -11.17 28.47 -13.67
CA SER A 572 -12.31 27.58 -13.35
C SER A 572 -12.26 27.16 -11.88
N ALA A 573 -13.40 27.35 -11.21
CA ALA A 573 -13.60 27.23 -9.77
C ALA A 573 -13.81 25.78 -9.29
N VAL A 574 -13.30 25.49 -8.09
CA VAL A 574 -13.79 24.42 -7.21
C VAL A 574 -13.87 25.01 -5.81
N ALA A 575 -15.03 24.83 -5.16
CA ALA A 575 -15.39 25.45 -3.89
C ALA A 575 -14.66 24.83 -2.69
N ASP A 576 -14.04 25.68 -1.88
CA ASP A 576 -13.52 25.37 -0.54
C ASP A 576 -14.65 25.33 0.49
N LEU A 577 -14.70 24.25 1.28
CA LEU A 577 -15.41 24.17 2.55
C LEU A 577 -14.38 24.27 3.67
N ALA A 578 -14.40 25.41 4.36
CA ALA A 578 -13.54 25.72 5.49
C ALA A 578 -13.75 24.75 6.67
N ALA A 579 -12.65 24.21 7.19
CA ALA A 579 -12.61 23.50 8.47
C ALA A 579 -12.62 24.51 9.65
N PRO A 580 -13.38 24.26 10.73
CA PRO A 580 -13.39 25.13 11.89
C PRO A 580 -12.14 24.94 12.78
N PRO A 581 -11.72 25.96 13.56
CA PRO A 581 -10.49 25.91 14.34
C PRO A 581 -10.63 25.04 15.61
N VAL A 582 -9.57 24.29 15.91
CA VAL A 582 -9.42 23.47 17.12
C VAL A 582 -9.02 24.37 18.30
N PRO A 583 -9.74 24.35 19.45
CA PRO A 583 -9.30 25.08 20.63
C PRO A 583 -8.19 24.31 21.37
N ARG A 584 -7.13 25.04 21.73
CA ARG A 584 -6.07 24.58 22.63
C ARG A 584 -6.61 24.56 24.06
N SER A 585 -6.59 23.41 24.74
CA SER A 585 -6.90 23.32 26.18
C SER A 585 -5.63 23.36 27.01
N GLU A 586 -5.50 24.41 27.81
CA GLU A 586 -4.50 24.57 28.87
C GLU A 586 -4.68 23.51 29.97
N GLY A 587 -3.56 23.09 30.56
CA GLY A 587 -3.50 22.04 31.57
C GLY A 587 -3.96 22.50 32.96
N ALA A 588 -4.59 21.56 33.69
CA ALA A 588 -4.78 21.63 35.14
C ALA A 588 -4.72 20.20 35.74
N PRO A 589 -4.33 20.04 37.01
CA PRO A 589 -3.64 18.84 37.51
C PRO A 589 -4.55 17.76 38.10
N LEU A 590 -4.06 16.51 38.07
CA LEU A 590 -4.66 15.31 38.65
C LEU A 590 -4.62 15.33 40.20
N PRO A 591 -5.68 14.91 40.91
CA PRO A 591 -5.63 14.70 42.36
C PRO A 591 -5.20 13.28 42.73
N SER A 592 -4.34 13.20 43.74
CA SER A 592 -3.84 11.99 44.43
C SER A 592 -4.93 11.34 45.30
N ALA A 593 -5.13 10.03 45.17
CA ALA A 593 -6.06 9.25 46.00
C ALA A 593 -5.31 8.54 47.15
N THR A 594 -5.63 8.94 48.38
CA THR A 594 -5.32 8.27 49.64
C THR A 594 -6.32 7.14 49.92
N ALA A 595 -5.83 5.99 50.35
CA ALA A 595 -6.63 4.86 50.83
C ALA A 595 -7.05 5.02 52.30
N PRO A 596 -8.17 4.42 52.75
CA PRO A 596 -8.39 4.14 54.16
C PRO A 596 -8.45 2.63 54.45
N GLU A 597 -7.88 2.25 55.60
CA GLU A 597 -7.96 0.95 56.25
C GLU A 597 -9.23 0.79 57.11
N SER A 598 -9.72 -0.45 57.21
CA SER A 598 -10.44 -1.11 58.34
C SER A 598 -11.30 -2.24 57.74
N GLY A 599 -11.36 -3.49 58.20
CA GLY A 599 -11.00 -4.12 59.48
C GLY A 599 -12.26 -4.79 60.06
N ARG A 600 -12.50 -6.09 59.75
CA ARG A 600 -13.29 -7.05 60.60
C ARG A 600 -13.32 -8.49 60.05
N GLN A 601 -12.90 -9.42 60.92
CA GLN A 601 -13.04 -10.90 60.96
C GLN A 601 -14.51 -11.38 60.98
N LEU A 602 -14.98 -12.61 60.68
CA LEU A 602 -14.57 -14.06 60.68
C LEU A 602 -15.74 -14.85 59.97
N PRO A 603 -15.78 -16.20 59.78
CA PRO A 603 -14.77 -17.26 59.82
C PRO A 603 -14.73 -18.19 58.57
N ASP A 604 -13.68 -19.03 58.55
CA ASP A 604 -13.34 -20.12 57.62
C ASP A 604 -14.22 -21.38 57.83
N PRO A 605 -14.29 -22.34 56.87
CA PRO A 605 -13.54 -23.57 57.13
C PRO A 605 -12.87 -24.25 55.90
N THR A 606 -11.59 -24.54 56.09
CA THR A 606 -10.88 -25.81 55.82
C THR A 606 -10.72 -26.31 54.37
N GLY A 607 -9.45 -26.40 53.95
CA GLY A 607 -9.02 -27.21 52.80
C GLY A 607 -7.52 -27.06 52.50
N THR A 608 -6.69 -27.78 53.25
CA THR A 608 -5.21 -27.82 53.19
C THR A 608 -4.62 -28.30 51.86
N ALA A 609 -3.60 -27.58 51.33
CA ALA A 609 -2.41 -28.18 50.68
C ALA A 609 -1.27 -27.16 50.48
N SER A 610 -0.30 -27.19 51.41
CA SER A 610 1.13 -26.86 51.29
C SER A 610 1.66 -26.02 50.11
N GLY A 611 2.05 -24.78 50.39
CA GLY A 611 3.01 -23.98 49.60
C GLY A 611 4.04 -23.32 50.52
N ARG A 612 5.34 -23.60 50.32
CA ARG A 612 6.47 -22.91 50.98
C ARG A 612 6.59 -21.48 50.42
N PRO A 613 6.80 -20.45 51.26
CA PRO A 613 6.97 -19.08 50.78
C PRO A 613 8.41 -18.86 50.31
N VAL A 614 8.58 -18.41 49.07
CA VAL A 614 9.85 -17.83 48.61
C VAL A 614 9.82 -16.34 48.92
N ALA A 615 10.83 -15.92 49.66
CA ALA A 615 11.06 -14.57 50.13
C ALA A 615 11.08 -13.53 49.00
N SER A 616 10.52 -12.36 49.29
CA SER A 616 10.70 -11.13 48.52
C SER A 616 12.17 -10.75 48.43
N ALA A 617 12.68 -10.58 47.22
CA ALA A 617 13.98 -9.98 46.98
C ALA A 617 13.91 -9.05 45.76
N GLY A 618 14.15 -7.76 46.02
CA GLY A 618 15.08 -6.95 45.24
C GLY A 618 14.62 -6.46 43.87
N THR A 619 14.33 -5.17 43.82
CA THR A 619 14.38 -4.28 42.65
C THR A 619 15.63 -4.53 41.78
N ALA A 620 15.43 -5.16 40.63
CA ALA A 620 16.34 -5.15 39.49
C ALA A 620 15.48 -5.04 38.23
N GLY A 621 15.75 -4.05 37.37
CA GLY A 621 14.94 -3.72 36.20
C GLY A 621 14.57 -4.95 35.37
N SER A 622 13.26 -5.19 35.21
CA SER A 622 12.71 -6.29 34.43
C SER A 622 13.26 -6.23 33.00
N ARG A 623 14.16 -7.15 32.65
CA ARG A 623 14.60 -7.31 31.26
C ARG A 623 13.41 -7.79 30.46
N VAL A 624 12.94 -6.96 29.52
CA VAL A 624 11.96 -7.34 28.49
C VAL A 624 12.38 -8.67 27.87
N ALA A 625 11.46 -9.65 27.84
CA ALA A 625 11.70 -10.96 27.23
C ALA A 625 12.04 -10.80 25.74
N ASP A 626 12.86 -11.71 25.19
CA ASP A 626 13.31 -11.61 23.79
C ASP A 626 12.16 -11.58 22.79
N ASP A 627 11.08 -12.32 23.05
CA ASP A 627 9.89 -12.35 22.19
C ASP A 627 9.22 -10.98 22.16
N LEU A 628 8.96 -10.39 23.34
CA LEU A 628 8.33 -9.08 23.45
C LEU A 628 9.22 -7.97 22.90
N ALA A 629 10.54 -8.04 23.11
CA ALA A 629 11.49 -7.08 22.54
C ALA A 629 11.50 -7.15 21.00
N THR A 630 11.43 -8.37 20.44
CA THR A 630 11.31 -8.57 18.99
C THR A 630 9.99 -8.03 18.47
N GLY A 631 8.88 -8.36 19.15
CA GLY A 631 7.54 -7.85 18.82
C GLY A 631 7.49 -6.33 18.83
N LEU A 632 8.04 -5.69 19.87
CA LEU A 632 8.08 -4.24 20.01
C LEU A 632 8.85 -3.59 18.85
N VAL A 633 10.08 -4.05 18.56
CA VAL A 633 10.88 -3.49 17.46
C VAL A 633 10.21 -3.68 16.11
N VAL A 634 9.59 -4.84 15.85
CA VAL A 634 8.81 -5.07 14.61
C VAL A 634 7.59 -4.16 14.55
N GLY A 635 6.86 -4.03 15.65
CA GLY A 635 5.67 -3.18 15.74
C GLY A 635 5.98 -1.71 15.47
N LEU A 636 7.15 -1.20 15.91
CA LEU A 636 7.60 0.15 15.59
C LEU A 636 7.92 0.34 14.10
N ALA A 637 8.42 -0.69 13.41
CA ALA A 637 8.68 -0.62 11.97
C ALA A 637 7.37 -0.65 11.16
N PHE A 638 6.41 -1.46 11.60
CA PHE A 638 5.18 -1.76 10.87
C PHE A 638 3.94 -1.69 11.78
N PRO A 639 3.58 -0.50 12.30
CA PRO A 639 2.44 -0.35 13.20
C PRO A 639 1.13 -0.81 12.56
N GLU A 640 0.97 -0.59 11.25
CA GLU A 640 -0.18 -1.07 10.48
C GLU A 640 -0.25 -2.60 10.36
N ARG A 641 0.83 -3.30 10.70
CA ARG A 641 0.94 -4.77 10.67
C ARG A 641 0.90 -5.41 12.07
N VAL A 642 0.63 -4.62 13.11
CA VAL A 642 0.20 -5.17 14.40
C VAL A 642 -1.11 -5.93 14.18
N ALA A 643 -1.19 -7.16 14.65
CA ALA A 643 -2.22 -8.10 14.26
C ALA A 643 -2.83 -8.78 15.47
N ARG A 644 -4.16 -8.92 15.49
CA ARG A 644 -4.88 -9.68 16.52
C ARG A 644 -5.52 -10.92 15.92
N VAL A 645 -5.46 -12.02 16.66
CA VAL A 645 -6.11 -13.27 16.25
C VAL A 645 -7.63 -13.05 16.13
N ARG A 646 -8.26 -13.62 15.10
CA ARG A 646 -9.70 -13.50 14.86
C ARG A 646 -10.52 -14.46 15.71
N GLU A 647 -9.98 -15.64 15.95
CA GLU A 647 -10.59 -16.70 16.75
C GLU A 647 -9.54 -17.22 17.74
N PRO A 648 -9.85 -17.35 19.04
CA PRO A 648 -8.92 -17.90 20.02
C PRO A 648 -8.36 -19.26 19.60
N GLY A 649 -7.03 -19.43 19.68
CA GLY A 649 -6.35 -20.66 19.21
C GLY A 649 -6.22 -20.79 17.68
N GLY A 650 -6.76 -19.83 16.93
CA GLY A 650 -6.75 -19.82 15.47
C GLY A 650 -5.43 -19.39 14.85
N ARG A 651 -5.44 -19.37 13.51
CA ARG A 651 -4.29 -18.97 12.66
C ARG A 651 -4.60 -17.76 11.77
N SER A 652 -5.84 -17.29 11.81
CA SER A 652 -6.29 -16.12 11.06
C SER A 652 -6.21 -14.89 11.95
N TYR A 653 -5.57 -13.85 11.44
CA TYR A 653 -5.32 -12.59 12.12
C TYR A 653 -5.89 -11.44 11.30
N LEU A 654 -6.27 -10.37 11.98
CA LEU A 654 -6.57 -9.09 11.36
C LEU A 654 -5.45 -8.11 11.72
N MET A 655 -4.76 -7.57 10.73
CA MET A 655 -3.79 -6.49 10.93
C MET A 655 -4.50 -5.16 11.15
N ALA A 656 -3.87 -4.24 11.89
CA ALA A 656 -4.39 -2.91 12.17
C ALA A 656 -4.68 -2.11 10.88
N GLY A 657 -3.91 -2.35 9.81
CA GLY A 657 -4.17 -1.81 8.48
C GLY A 657 -5.36 -2.44 7.73
N GLY A 658 -6.14 -3.31 8.37
CA GLY A 658 -7.39 -3.89 7.83
C GLY A 658 -7.22 -5.11 6.94
N THR A 659 -5.99 -5.50 6.61
CA THR A 659 -5.76 -6.72 5.84
C THR A 659 -5.77 -7.94 6.75
N ALA A 660 -6.63 -8.91 6.44
CA ALA A 660 -6.61 -10.22 7.09
C ALA A 660 -5.41 -11.03 6.61
N ALA A 661 -4.75 -11.74 7.53
CA ALA A 661 -3.55 -12.51 7.26
C ALA A 661 -3.56 -13.86 7.98
N GLU A 662 -2.92 -14.87 7.40
CA GLU A 662 -2.89 -16.23 7.96
C GLU A 662 -1.46 -16.72 8.18
N LEU A 663 -1.24 -17.38 9.33
CA LEU A 663 0.00 -18.10 9.60
C LEU A 663 0.10 -19.40 8.79
N PRO A 664 1.33 -19.87 8.47
CA PRO A 664 1.56 -21.20 7.93
C PRO A 664 1.00 -22.31 8.86
N GLY A 665 0.65 -23.46 8.26
CA GLY A 665 -0.03 -24.54 8.97
C GLY A 665 0.77 -25.24 10.09
N GLU A 666 2.07 -25.01 10.19
CA GLU A 666 2.95 -25.61 11.21
C GLU A 666 3.58 -24.55 12.13
N SER A 667 3.04 -23.32 12.11
CA SER A 667 3.63 -22.21 12.85
C SER A 667 3.52 -22.37 14.37
N SER A 668 4.64 -22.13 15.07
CA SER A 668 4.67 -22.05 16.55
C SER A 668 3.91 -20.85 17.11
N LEU A 669 3.59 -19.86 16.26
CA LEU A 669 2.85 -18.65 16.63
C LEU A 669 1.32 -18.83 16.54
N ALA A 670 0.85 -20.03 16.21
CA ALA A 670 -0.59 -20.31 16.17
C ALA A 670 -1.21 -20.09 17.56
N GLY A 671 -2.35 -19.40 17.60
CA GLY A 671 -3.06 -19.10 18.85
C GLY A 671 -2.47 -17.97 19.69
N THR A 672 -1.34 -17.36 19.32
CA THR A 672 -0.84 -16.15 19.99
C THR A 672 -1.86 -15.01 19.82
N HIS A 673 -2.21 -14.31 20.90
CA HIS A 673 -3.30 -13.33 20.84
C HIS A 673 -2.96 -12.10 19.97
N TRP A 674 -1.75 -11.58 20.10
CA TRP A 674 -1.22 -10.47 19.32
C TRP A 674 0.11 -10.81 18.66
N LEU A 675 0.30 -10.33 17.43
CA LEU A 675 1.53 -10.48 16.67
C LEU A 675 1.96 -9.14 16.09
N ALA A 676 3.26 -8.90 16.03
CA ALA A 676 3.86 -7.90 15.16
C ALA A 676 4.34 -8.59 13.87
N VAL A 677 3.72 -8.29 12.73
CA VAL A 677 4.03 -8.96 11.45
C VAL A 677 5.12 -8.21 10.69
N ALA A 678 6.32 -8.80 10.63
CA ALA A 678 7.47 -8.24 9.93
C ALA A 678 7.35 -8.37 8.40
N ALA A 679 6.90 -9.55 7.95
CA ALA A 679 6.77 -9.86 6.54
C ALA A 679 5.46 -10.61 6.28
N ALA A 680 4.67 -10.11 5.34
CA ALA A 680 3.51 -10.79 4.80
C ALA A 680 3.47 -10.57 3.29
N ASP A 681 3.05 -11.59 2.55
CA ASP A 681 2.80 -11.48 1.12
C ASP A 681 1.35 -11.80 0.81
N ARG A 682 0.84 -11.26 -0.29
CA ARG A 682 -0.50 -11.58 -0.79
C ARG A 682 -0.41 -11.87 -2.27
N ALA A 683 -0.80 -13.08 -2.65
CA ALA A 683 -0.91 -13.40 -4.07
C ALA A 683 -2.00 -12.51 -4.71
N SER A 684 -1.80 -12.13 -5.97
CA SER A 684 -2.81 -11.37 -6.71
C SER A 684 -4.15 -12.12 -6.70
N GLY A 685 -5.23 -11.42 -6.34
CA GLY A 685 -6.58 -11.98 -6.21
C GLY A 685 -6.87 -12.73 -4.90
N ALA A 686 -5.89 -12.95 -4.01
CA ALA A 686 -6.13 -13.61 -2.74
C ALA A 686 -6.88 -12.70 -1.74
N ARG A 687 -7.87 -13.26 -1.02
CA ARG A 687 -8.63 -12.54 0.01
C ARG A 687 -7.82 -12.25 1.27
N THR A 688 -6.94 -13.16 1.66
CA THR A 688 -6.09 -13.08 2.85
C THR A 688 -4.61 -13.05 2.45
N ALA A 689 -3.81 -12.30 3.21
CA ALA A 689 -2.36 -12.34 3.12
C ALA A 689 -1.81 -13.57 3.85
N ARG A 690 -0.58 -13.98 3.53
CA ARG A 690 0.15 -15.00 4.25
C ARG A 690 1.25 -14.34 5.07
N ILE A 691 1.27 -14.63 6.36
CA ILE A 691 2.34 -14.21 7.26
C ILE A 691 3.57 -15.06 6.95
N ARG A 692 4.68 -14.40 6.64
CA ARG A 692 5.99 -15.01 6.35
C ARG A 692 6.92 -14.95 7.55
N SER A 693 6.81 -13.88 8.34
CA SER A 693 7.57 -13.67 9.57
C SER A 693 6.84 -12.73 10.51
N ALA A 694 6.77 -13.08 11.78
CA ALA A 694 6.16 -12.31 12.84
C ALA A 694 6.86 -12.57 14.19
N ALA A 695 6.53 -11.76 15.19
CA ALA A 695 6.93 -11.98 16.56
C ALA A 695 5.72 -11.84 17.50
N PRO A 696 5.67 -12.59 18.61
CA PRO A 696 4.66 -12.41 19.65
C PRO A 696 4.65 -10.97 20.19
N LEU A 697 3.46 -10.48 20.48
CA LEU A 697 3.24 -9.19 21.14
C LEU A 697 2.22 -9.39 22.26
N ASP A 698 2.26 -8.54 23.29
CA ASP A 698 1.15 -8.41 24.22
C ASP A 698 0.26 -7.22 23.84
N GLU A 699 -0.91 -7.14 24.48
CA GLU A 699 -1.88 -6.10 24.16
C GLU A 699 -1.39 -4.70 24.53
N ALA A 700 -0.70 -4.55 25.66
CA ALA A 700 -0.18 -3.25 26.10
C ALA A 700 0.83 -2.70 25.08
N THR A 701 1.74 -3.55 24.62
CA THR A 701 2.75 -3.19 23.62
C THR A 701 2.13 -2.97 22.24
N ALA A 702 1.09 -3.72 21.87
CA ALA A 702 0.30 -3.45 20.65
C ALA A 702 -0.26 -2.02 20.66
N HIS A 703 -0.83 -1.56 21.78
CA HIS A 703 -1.34 -0.20 21.91
C HIS A 703 -0.22 0.84 21.87
N GLU A 704 0.93 0.56 22.46
CA GLU A 704 2.07 1.47 22.46
C GLU A 704 2.62 1.68 21.04
N VAL A 705 2.95 0.60 20.33
CA VAL A 705 3.64 0.70 19.04
C VAL A 705 2.72 1.12 17.89
N ALA A 706 1.42 0.81 17.97
CA ALA A 706 0.41 1.20 16.99
C ALA A 706 -0.54 2.29 17.50
N GLY A 707 -0.17 3.01 18.56
CA GLY A 707 -1.03 4.01 19.20
C GLY A 707 -1.51 5.13 18.28
N ALA A 708 -0.75 5.48 17.24
CA ALA A 708 -1.16 6.44 16.22
C ALA A 708 -2.40 5.98 15.41
N LEU A 709 -2.72 4.68 15.42
CA LEU A 709 -3.90 4.10 14.78
C LEU A 709 -5.07 3.94 15.77
N PHE A 710 -4.91 4.32 17.03
CA PHE A 710 -5.98 4.20 18.01
C PHE A 710 -7.08 5.23 17.75
N SER A 711 -8.33 4.77 17.69
CA SER A 711 -9.51 5.63 17.63
C SER A 711 -10.57 5.20 18.64
N SER A 712 -11.38 6.16 19.08
CA SER A 712 -12.53 5.92 19.93
C SER A 712 -13.73 6.63 19.34
N ASP A 713 -14.53 5.89 18.58
CA ASP A 713 -15.65 6.43 17.82
C ASP A 713 -16.99 6.05 18.46
N THR A 714 -17.98 6.93 18.31
CA THR A 714 -19.37 6.64 18.67
C THR A 714 -20.11 6.19 17.43
N GLU A 715 -20.68 4.99 17.46
CA GLU A 715 -21.55 4.46 16.41
C GLU A 715 -23.00 4.45 16.89
N ILE A 716 -23.82 5.30 16.27
CA ILE A 716 -25.27 5.36 16.49
C ILE A 716 -25.94 5.19 15.12
N GLY A 717 -26.70 4.12 14.95
CA GLY A 717 -27.30 3.79 13.66
C GLY A 717 -28.30 2.65 13.76
N TRP A 718 -28.91 2.30 12.62
CA TRP A 718 -29.77 1.13 12.49
C TRP A 718 -28.99 -0.04 11.88
N ALA A 719 -28.90 -1.15 12.59
CA ALA A 719 -28.21 -2.35 12.13
C ALA A 719 -28.91 -3.60 12.69
N ASP A 720 -28.91 -4.68 11.92
CA ASP A 720 -29.52 -5.97 12.29
C ASP A 720 -30.98 -5.86 12.79
N GLY A 721 -31.71 -4.87 12.28
CA GLY A 721 -33.13 -4.66 12.58
C GLY A 721 -33.43 -3.93 13.89
N ASP A 722 -32.44 -3.33 14.56
CA ASP A 722 -32.62 -2.47 15.74
C ASP A 722 -31.62 -1.30 15.75
N VAL A 723 -31.78 -0.37 16.71
CA VAL A 723 -30.83 0.71 16.97
C VAL A 723 -29.61 0.15 17.68
N VAL A 724 -28.45 0.43 17.11
CA VAL A 724 -27.16 0.17 17.73
C VAL A 724 -26.57 1.51 18.15
N ALA A 725 -26.28 1.64 19.45
CA ALA A 725 -25.62 2.81 20.03
C ALA A 725 -24.47 2.34 20.93
N ARG A 726 -23.23 2.51 20.46
CA ARG A 726 -22.04 2.01 21.14
C ARG A 726 -20.84 2.92 20.93
N ARG A 727 -19.96 2.96 21.93
CA ARG A 727 -18.60 3.47 21.79
C ARG A 727 -17.70 2.31 21.40
N VAL A 728 -16.99 2.45 20.29
CA VAL A 728 -16.08 1.42 19.77
C VAL A 728 -14.67 1.96 19.84
N GLN A 729 -13.81 1.25 20.57
CA GLN A 729 -12.38 1.53 20.57
C GLN A 729 -11.72 0.62 19.54
N ARG A 730 -10.87 1.20 18.70
CA ARG A 730 -10.19 0.49 17.63
C ARG A 730 -8.69 0.78 17.65
N LEU A 731 -7.93 -0.20 17.22
CA LEU A 731 -6.54 -0.05 16.80
C LEU A 731 -6.51 -0.26 15.28
N GLY A 732 -6.64 0.83 14.53
CA GLY A 732 -6.94 0.79 13.10
C GLY A 732 -8.23 0.02 12.82
N ALA A 733 -8.14 -1.08 12.08
CA ALA A 733 -9.27 -1.94 11.77
C ALA A 733 -9.63 -2.94 12.89
N ILE A 734 -8.79 -3.08 13.92
CA ILE A 734 -9.00 -4.06 15.00
C ILE A 734 -9.91 -3.45 16.06
N THR A 735 -11.14 -3.96 16.21
CA THR A 735 -12.04 -3.56 17.29
C THR A 735 -11.55 -4.12 18.63
N LEU A 736 -11.05 -3.26 19.51
CA LEU A 736 -10.56 -3.61 20.85
C LEU A 736 -11.71 -3.88 21.81
N SER A 737 -12.63 -2.91 21.91
CA SER A 737 -13.79 -2.98 22.77
C SER A 737 -14.99 -2.32 22.10
N SER A 738 -16.20 -2.75 22.50
CA SER A 738 -17.46 -2.21 22.01
C SER A 738 -18.42 -2.13 23.19
N THR A 739 -18.59 -0.93 23.74
CA THR A 739 -19.41 -0.69 24.94
C THR A 739 -20.68 0.03 24.54
N ARG A 740 -21.84 -0.47 24.97
CA ARG A 740 -23.12 0.21 24.74
C ARG A 740 -23.10 1.60 25.38
N LEU A 741 -23.62 2.60 24.67
CA LEU A 741 -23.80 3.93 25.22
C LEU A 741 -25.02 3.96 26.14
N THR A 742 -24.84 4.47 27.36
CA THR A 742 -25.91 4.68 28.33
C THR A 742 -26.73 5.93 28.02
N ASP A 743 -26.06 6.97 27.50
CA ASP A 743 -26.68 8.23 27.10
C ASP A 743 -26.22 8.64 25.69
N PRO A 744 -26.73 7.98 24.64
CA PRO A 744 -26.42 8.34 23.25
C PRO A 744 -27.09 9.66 22.86
N ASP A 745 -26.47 10.37 21.90
CA ASP A 745 -27.03 11.61 21.35
C ASP A 745 -28.47 11.41 20.86
N PRO A 746 -29.46 12.14 21.42
CA PRO A 746 -30.86 12.04 21.02
C PRO A 746 -31.11 12.34 19.54
N ALA A 747 -30.31 13.20 18.90
CA ALA A 747 -30.47 13.51 17.48
C ALA A 747 -30.07 12.31 16.62
N ALA A 748 -28.86 11.77 16.82
CA ALA A 748 -28.40 10.59 16.13
C ALA A 748 -29.30 9.35 16.35
N LEU A 749 -29.88 9.18 17.55
CA LEU A 749 -30.87 8.12 17.81
C LEU A 749 -32.13 8.26 16.95
N ARG A 750 -32.66 9.48 16.83
CA ARG A 750 -33.85 9.75 16.01
C ARG A 750 -33.56 9.46 14.54
N ASP A 751 -32.39 9.84 14.04
CA ASP A 751 -31.99 9.57 12.67
C ASP A 751 -31.76 8.08 12.40
N ALA A 752 -31.22 7.34 13.38
CA ALA A 752 -31.12 5.89 13.32
C ALA A 752 -32.52 5.23 13.23
N LEU A 753 -33.47 5.64 14.08
CA LEU A 753 -34.84 5.12 14.06
C LEU A 753 -35.58 5.45 12.74
N ARG A 754 -35.39 6.65 12.20
CA ARG A 754 -35.92 7.04 10.88
C ARG A 754 -35.33 6.19 9.77
N THR A 755 -34.02 5.94 9.81
CA THR A 755 -33.35 5.03 8.87
C THR A 755 -33.94 3.63 8.97
N GLY A 756 -34.20 3.15 10.19
CA GLY A 756 -34.89 1.88 10.44
C GLY A 756 -36.28 1.83 9.83
N LEU A 757 -37.10 2.87 10.01
CA LEU A 757 -38.43 2.99 9.41
C LEU A 757 -38.37 2.99 7.88
N ARG A 758 -37.46 3.74 7.27
CA ARG A 758 -37.28 3.75 5.80
C ARG A 758 -36.85 2.39 5.25
N THR A 759 -36.00 1.67 5.99
CA THR A 759 -35.44 0.39 5.54
C THR A 759 -36.38 -0.80 5.76
N ALA A 760 -37.06 -0.84 6.91
CA ALA A 760 -37.95 -1.96 7.30
C ALA A 760 -39.44 -1.68 7.08
N GLY A 761 -39.81 -0.45 6.72
CA GLY A 761 -41.16 -0.01 6.43
C GLY A 761 -42.02 0.32 7.66
N LEU A 762 -43.26 0.72 7.41
CA LEU A 762 -44.25 1.10 8.44
C LEU A 762 -44.72 -0.06 9.32
N GLY A 763 -44.32 -1.31 9.01
CA GLY A 763 -44.58 -2.49 9.82
C GLY A 763 -43.86 -2.49 11.18
N LEU A 764 -42.94 -1.55 11.42
CA LEU A 764 -42.36 -1.31 12.75
C LEU A 764 -43.31 -0.60 13.72
N LEU A 765 -44.37 0.03 13.20
CA LEU A 765 -45.39 0.73 13.97
C LEU A 765 -46.59 -0.18 14.25
N THR A 766 -47.29 0.07 15.35
CA THR A 766 -48.52 -0.65 15.68
C THR A 766 -49.73 0.07 15.10
N TRP A 767 -50.31 -0.48 14.04
CA TRP A 767 -51.51 0.04 13.40
C TRP A 767 -52.77 -0.41 14.14
N SER A 768 -53.19 0.38 15.13
CA SER A 768 -54.48 0.16 15.81
C SER A 768 -55.65 0.28 14.81
N ARG A 769 -56.80 -0.30 15.15
CA ARG A 769 -58.02 -0.15 14.33
C ARG A 769 -58.34 1.33 14.06
N ALA A 770 -58.19 2.19 15.07
CA ALA A 770 -58.41 3.63 14.92
C ALA A 770 -57.40 4.29 13.95
N ALA A 771 -56.13 3.88 13.99
CA ALA A 771 -55.11 4.38 13.06
C ALA A 771 -55.37 3.92 11.62
N GLY A 772 -55.75 2.65 11.44
CA GLY A 772 -56.14 2.11 10.13
C GLY A 772 -57.37 2.80 9.55
N ASP A 773 -58.41 2.99 10.37
CA ASP A 773 -59.64 3.69 9.98
C ASP A 773 -59.35 5.15 9.59
N LEU A 774 -58.56 5.87 10.40
CA LEU A 774 -58.17 7.24 10.11
C LEU A 774 -57.36 7.33 8.81
N ARG A 775 -56.38 6.44 8.63
CA ARG A 775 -55.56 6.39 7.41
C ARG A 775 -56.42 6.14 6.17
N ALA A 776 -57.37 5.21 6.22
CA ALA A 776 -58.26 4.92 5.10
C ALA A 776 -59.13 6.13 4.74
N ARG A 777 -59.65 6.85 5.74
CA ARG A 777 -60.43 8.09 5.54
C ARG A 777 -59.59 9.22 4.94
N LEU A 778 -58.35 9.39 5.40
CA LEU A 778 -57.40 10.36 4.85
C LEU A 778 -57.03 10.04 3.42
N ALA A 779 -56.75 8.76 3.11
CA ALA A 779 -56.45 8.29 1.77
C ALA A 779 -57.63 8.55 0.80
N PHE A 780 -58.86 8.28 1.25
CA PHE A 780 -60.08 8.62 0.51
C PHE A 780 -60.20 10.13 0.26
N ALA A 781 -60.00 10.96 1.30
CA ALA A 781 -60.10 12.41 1.16
C ALA A 781 -59.05 12.96 0.20
N HIS A 782 -57.79 12.51 0.29
CA HIS A 782 -56.73 12.87 -0.64
C HIS A 782 -57.05 12.45 -2.07
N ALA A 783 -57.47 11.20 -2.29
CA ALA A 783 -57.82 10.70 -3.62
C ALA A 783 -59.00 11.46 -4.27
N ALA A 784 -59.99 11.88 -3.48
CA ALA A 784 -61.20 12.54 -3.99
C ALA A 784 -61.09 14.08 -4.10
N LEU A 785 -60.33 14.70 -3.20
CA LEU A 785 -60.29 16.16 -3.05
C LEU A 785 -58.93 16.77 -3.41
N GLY A 786 -57.83 16.02 -3.34
CA GLY A 786 -56.46 16.51 -3.54
C GLY A 786 -56.01 17.40 -2.38
N ASP A 787 -55.12 18.35 -2.66
CA ASP A 787 -54.65 19.32 -1.65
C ASP A 787 -55.80 20.13 -1.03
N PRO A 788 -55.76 20.44 0.28
CA PRO A 788 -54.64 20.23 1.22
C PRO A 788 -54.74 18.92 2.04
N TRP A 789 -55.46 17.90 1.56
CA TRP A 789 -55.52 16.60 2.25
C TRP A 789 -54.21 15.84 2.02
N PRO A 790 -53.55 15.31 3.07
CA PRO A 790 -52.21 14.73 2.95
C PRO A 790 -52.23 13.38 2.22
N ASP A 791 -51.20 13.11 1.41
CA ASP A 791 -50.93 11.75 0.95
C ASP A 791 -50.47 10.89 2.14
N VAL A 792 -51.15 9.76 2.35
CA VAL A 792 -50.88 8.79 3.42
C VAL A 792 -50.52 7.42 2.86
N SER A 793 -50.01 7.37 1.63
CA SER A 793 -49.36 6.20 1.04
C SER A 793 -48.15 5.75 1.88
N ASP A 794 -47.77 4.47 1.78
CA ASP A 794 -46.59 3.97 2.53
C ASP A 794 -45.34 4.77 2.19
N THR A 795 -45.16 5.10 0.90
CA THR A 795 -44.04 5.91 0.41
C THR A 795 -44.04 7.31 1.02
N ALA A 796 -45.15 8.05 0.92
CA ALA A 796 -45.24 9.42 1.44
C ALA A 796 -45.02 9.47 2.96
N LEU A 797 -45.62 8.53 3.71
CA LEU A 797 -45.45 8.47 5.16
C LEU A 797 -44.01 8.14 5.58
N LEU A 798 -43.26 7.38 4.78
CA LEU A 798 -41.84 7.06 5.05
C LEU A 798 -40.90 8.20 4.65
N GLU A 799 -41.18 8.87 3.53
CA GLU A 799 -40.42 10.04 3.06
C GLU A 799 -40.56 11.21 4.01
N HIS A 800 -41.80 11.50 4.44
CA HIS A 800 -42.14 12.62 5.31
C HIS A 800 -42.29 12.23 6.78
N ALA A 801 -41.65 11.14 7.21
CA ALA A 801 -41.76 10.64 8.59
C ALA A 801 -41.41 11.70 9.65
N GLU A 802 -40.53 12.65 9.33
CA GLU A 802 -40.17 13.74 10.25
C GLU A 802 -41.28 14.75 10.52
N ASP A 803 -42.23 14.90 9.60
CA ASP A 803 -43.29 15.90 9.68
C ASP A 803 -44.46 15.44 10.55
N TRP A 804 -44.70 14.13 10.62
CA TRP A 804 -45.87 13.57 11.29
C TRP A 804 -45.57 12.62 12.45
N LEU A 805 -44.45 11.91 12.37
CA LEU A 805 -44.09 10.90 13.35
C LEU A 805 -43.13 11.48 14.37
N ASP A 806 -43.69 11.84 15.52
CA ASP A 806 -42.91 12.21 16.69
C ASP A 806 -42.37 10.97 17.39
N LEU A 807 -41.06 10.75 17.24
CA LEU A 807 -40.35 9.63 17.85
C LEU A 807 -40.16 9.80 19.36
N GLY A 808 -40.43 10.98 19.92
CA GLY A 808 -40.36 11.26 21.36
C GLY A 808 -39.08 10.74 22.01
N SER A 809 -39.23 9.94 23.07
CA SER A 809 -38.13 9.31 23.80
C SER A 809 -37.80 7.89 23.32
N ALA A 810 -38.20 7.50 22.10
CA ALA A 810 -37.90 6.17 21.56
C ALA A 810 -36.39 5.99 21.42
N ARG A 811 -35.88 4.83 21.86
CA ARG A 811 -34.44 4.51 21.83
C ARG A 811 -34.10 3.22 21.09
N ARG A 812 -35.12 2.43 20.73
CA ARG A 812 -35.00 1.10 20.09
C ARG A 812 -36.25 0.75 19.30
N ARG A 813 -36.17 -0.26 18.43
CA ARG A 813 -37.26 -0.81 17.61
C ARG A 813 -38.54 -1.02 18.44
N ALA A 814 -38.41 -1.63 19.61
CA ALA A 814 -39.56 -1.97 20.45
C ALA A 814 -40.36 -0.75 20.95
N ASP A 815 -39.75 0.44 20.95
CA ASP A 815 -40.44 1.66 21.36
C ASP A 815 -41.27 2.26 20.21
N LEU A 816 -40.91 1.99 18.95
CA LEU A 816 -41.70 2.40 17.77
C LEU A 816 -43.11 1.79 17.79
N ALA A 817 -43.21 0.54 18.26
CA ALA A 817 -44.49 -0.15 18.41
C ALA A 817 -45.42 0.49 19.46
N LYS A 818 -44.90 1.37 20.33
CA LYS A 818 -45.67 2.07 21.37
C LYS A 818 -46.19 3.43 20.93
N ILE A 819 -45.77 3.91 19.74
CA ILE A 819 -46.19 5.21 19.23
C ILE A 819 -47.67 5.18 18.89
N ASP A 820 -48.41 6.20 19.33
CA ASP A 820 -49.80 6.41 18.93
C ASP A 820 -49.87 6.92 17.48
N VAL A 821 -49.93 5.97 16.54
CA VAL A 821 -50.00 6.25 15.10
C VAL A 821 -51.25 7.06 14.74
N ALA A 822 -52.38 6.87 15.44
CA ALA A 822 -53.60 7.61 15.14
C ALA A 822 -53.45 9.09 15.52
N ALA A 823 -52.82 9.38 16.67
CA ALA A 823 -52.49 10.75 17.05
C ALA A 823 -51.46 11.38 16.10
N ALA A 824 -50.44 10.61 15.68
CA ALA A 824 -49.42 11.06 14.74
C ALA A 824 -50.02 11.42 13.37
N LEU A 825 -50.89 10.56 12.80
CA LEU A 825 -51.57 10.85 11.53
C LEU A 825 -52.46 12.09 11.60
N ARG A 826 -53.07 12.40 12.75
CA ARG A 826 -53.85 13.65 12.90
C ARG A 826 -52.97 14.90 12.80
N ARG A 827 -51.67 14.81 13.10
CA ARG A 827 -50.74 15.95 12.96
C ARG A 827 -50.46 16.29 11.50
N LEU A 828 -50.65 15.34 10.56
CA LEU A 828 -50.54 15.61 9.12
C LEU A 828 -51.67 16.53 8.62
N LEU A 829 -52.82 16.54 9.29
CA LEU A 829 -53.96 17.34 8.85
C LEU A 829 -53.70 18.83 9.09
N PRO A 830 -53.68 19.65 8.03
CA PRO A 830 -53.62 21.09 8.18
C PRO A 830 -54.83 21.59 8.97
N TRP A 831 -54.62 22.59 9.82
CA TRP A 831 -55.68 23.15 10.67
C TRP A 831 -56.90 23.65 9.87
N SER A 832 -56.69 24.08 8.63
CA SER A 832 -57.75 24.51 7.69
C SER A 832 -58.76 23.43 7.33
N VAL A 833 -58.38 22.15 7.38
CA VAL A 833 -59.26 21.01 7.01
C VAL A 833 -59.47 20.00 8.14
N ALA A 834 -58.73 20.11 9.25
CA ALA A 834 -58.78 19.17 10.36
C ALA A 834 -60.21 18.94 10.92
N GLY A 835 -61.04 19.98 10.98
CA GLY A 835 -62.42 19.90 11.45
C GLY A 835 -63.41 19.30 10.43
N ARG A 836 -63.03 19.20 9.15
CA ARG A 836 -63.93 18.78 8.06
C ARG A 836 -63.87 17.28 7.75
N LEU A 837 -62.95 16.52 8.36
CA LEU A 837 -62.77 15.10 8.02
C LEU A 837 -64.04 14.27 8.27
N ASP A 838 -64.77 14.56 9.34
CA ASP A 838 -66.04 13.90 9.66
C ASP A 838 -67.18 14.30 8.70
N GLU A 839 -67.06 15.44 8.01
CA GLU A 839 -68.02 15.87 6.99
C GLU A 839 -67.74 15.21 5.63
N VAL A 840 -66.47 15.24 5.18
CA VAL A 840 -66.09 14.77 3.85
C VAL A 840 -65.97 13.25 3.78
N ALA A 841 -65.58 12.62 4.88
CA ALA A 841 -65.33 11.19 5.01
C ALA A 841 -65.86 10.68 6.37
N PRO A 842 -67.18 10.72 6.62
CA PRO A 842 -67.77 10.32 7.90
C PRO A 842 -67.49 8.84 8.23
N GLU A 843 -67.29 8.52 9.51
CA GLU A 843 -67.14 7.10 9.92
C GLU A 843 -68.43 6.30 9.73
N ARG A 844 -69.58 6.96 9.89
CA ARG A 844 -70.90 6.35 9.81
C ARG A 844 -71.83 7.27 9.03
N LEU A 845 -72.65 6.67 8.18
CA LEU A 845 -73.69 7.36 7.45
C LEU A 845 -75.08 7.04 8.06
N PRO A 846 -75.94 8.06 8.24
CA PRO A 846 -77.34 7.85 8.50
C PRO A 846 -78.00 7.24 7.27
N VAL A 847 -78.71 6.13 7.45
CA VAL A 847 -79.59 5.55 6.43
C VAL A 847 -81.05 5.92 6.75
N PRO A 848 -82.01 5.81 5.81
CA PRO A 848 -83.40 6.26 5.99
C PRO A 848 -84.11 5.69 7.22
N SER A 849 -83.75 4.48 7.65
CA SER A 849 -84.24 3.87 8.89
C SER A 849 -83.76 4.57 10.18
N GLY A 850 -82.91 5.60 10.07
CA GLY A 850 -82.16 6.27 11.13
C GLY A 850 -80.91 5.51 11.60
N SER A 851 -80.54 4.39 10.96
CA SER A 851 -79.38 3.57 11.36
C SER A 851 -78.09 4.31 11.03
N GLN A 852 -77.07 4.18 11.88
CA GLN A 852 -75.74 4.73 11.63
C GLN A 852 -74.81 3.62 11.16
N ILE A 853 -74.76 3.42 9.85
CA ILE A 853 -74.02 2.32 9.22
C ILE A 853 -72.60 2.78 8.93
N ARG A 854 -71.62 1.98 9.34
CA ARG A 854 -70.20 2.30 9.16
C ARG A 854 -69.83 2.23 7.68
N VAL A 855 -69.07 3.22 7.23
CA VAL A 855 -68.50 3.26 5.88
C VAL A 855 -67.15 2.55 5.91
N ASP A 856 -66.90 1.72 4.93
CA ASP A 856 -65.60 1.07 4.71
C ASP A 856 -64.84 1.84 3.63
N TYR A 857 -63.69 2.40 4.01
CA TYR A 857 -62.79 3.18 3.15
C TYR A 857 -61.56 2.40 2.70
N THR A 858 -61.56 1.06 2.85
CA THR A 858 -60.39 0.23 2.48
C THR A 858 -59.97 0.44 1.01
N ASP A 859 -60.93 0.70 0.12
CA ASP A 859 -60.68 1.20 -1.24
C ASP A 859 -60.98 2.71 -1.30
N PRO A 860 -59.96 3.58 -1.40
CA PRO A 860 -60.12 5.04 -1.52
C PRO A 860 -60.94 5.49 -2.74
N ALA A 861 -61.05 4.68 -3.79
CA ALA A 861 -61.83 5.02 -4.97
C ALA A 861 -63.31 4.63 -4.86
N ALA A 862 -63.66 3.76 -3.90
CA ALA A 862 -64.98 3.18 -3.78
C ALA A 862 -65.37 2.95 -2.31
N PRO A 863 -65.73 4.02 -1.55
CA PRO A 863 -66.20 3.86 -0.18
C PRO A 863 -67.47 3.00 -0.15
N VAL A 864 -67.47 1.97 0.68
CA VAL A 864 -68.53 0.96 0.73
C VAL A 864 -69.45 1.17 1.92
N LEU A 865 -70.76 1.11 1.70
CA LEU A 865 -71.75 1.07 2.77
C LEU A 865 -72.54 -0.24 2.67
N ALA A 866 -72.28 -1.15 3.59
CA ALA A 866 -72.97 -2.42 3.70
C ALA A 866 -74.28 -2.24 4.47
N VAL A 867 -75.40 -2.09 3.76
CA VAL A 867 -76.71 -1.74 4.33
C VAL A 867 -77.76 -2.78 3.92
N LYS A 868 -78.64 -3.15 4.86
CA LYS A 868 -79.77 -4.02 4.54
C LYS A 868 -80.72 -3.33 3.57
N VAL A 869 -81.19 -4.03 2.54
CA VAL A 869 -82.08 -3.46 1.49
C VAL A 869 -83.25 -2.72 2.13
N GLN A 870 -83.89 -3.29 3.16
CA GLN A 870 -85.05 -2.68 3.81
C GLN A 870 -84.76 -1.40 4.59
N GLU A 871 -83.50 -1.16 4.95
CA GLU A 871 -83.07 0.07 5.63
C GLU A 871 -82.74 1.18 4.65
N ALA A 872 -82.55 0.86 3.36
CA ALA A 872 -82.29 1.79 2.27
C ALA A 872 -83.56 2.27 1.55
N PHE A 873 -84.75 1.76 1.89
CA PHE A 873 -86.01 2.25 1.33
C PHE A 873 -86.18 3.75 1.59
N GLY A 874 -86.75 4.46 0.62
CA GLY A 874 -86.86 5.92 0.65
C GLY A 874 -85.64 6.66 0.05
N TRP A 875 -84.49 6.00 -0.12
CA TRP A 875 -83.40 6.59 -0.92
C TRP A 875 -83.68 6.47 -2.41
N ARG A 876 -83.55 7.58 -3.14
CA ARG A 876 -83.63 7.62 -4.61
C ARG A 876 -82.26 7.38 -5.25
N ASP A 877 -81.25 8.05 -4.71
CA ASP A 877 -79.86 8.00 -5.16
C ASP A 877 -78.94 7.47 -4.05
N ALA A 878 -77.80 6.92 -4.44
CA ALA A 878 -76.76 6.57 -3.48
C ALA A 878 -76.19 7.86 -2.85
N PRO A 879 -75.93 7.88 -1.52
CA PRO A 879 -75.29 9.03 -0.89
C PRO A 879 -73.92 9.29 -1.52
N ARG A 880 -73.53 10.56 -1.58
CA ARG A 880 -72.24 11.00 -2.12
C ARG A 880 -71.40 11.61 -1.01
N LEU A 881 -70.13 11.24 -0.96
CA LEU A 881 -69.10 11.72 -0.04
C LEU A 881 -68.15 12.70 -0.74
N ALA A 882 -67.20 13.26 0.01
CA ALA A 882 -66.20 14.21 -0.49
C ALA A 882 -66.83 15.38 -1.25
N ASP A 883 -67.67 16.17 -0.56
CA ASP A 883 -68.40 17.32 -1.13
C ASP A 883 -69.23 16.96 -2.38
N GLY A 884 -69.84 15.76 -2.38
CA GLY A 884 -70.72 15.28 -3.44
C GLY A 884 -70.01 14.61 -4.63
N ARG A 885 -68.67 14.51 -4.62
CA ARG A 885 -67.89 13.99 -5.75
C ARG A 885 -67.97 12.48 -5.92
N VAL A 886 -67.94 11.72 -4.81
CA VAL A 886 -67.80 10.26 -4.87
C VAL A 886 -69.09 9.57 -4.41
N PRO A 887 -69.81 8.83 -5.28
CA PRO A 887 -70.94 8.02 -4.86
C PRO A 887 -70.49 6.82 -4.03
N VAL A 888 -71.18 6.57 -2.93
CA VAL A 888 -70.94 5.40 -2.07
C VAL A 888 -71.37 4.12 -2.79
N LEU A 889 -70.51 3.10 -2.77
CA LEU A 889 -70.84 1.77 -3.25
C LEU A 889 -71.72 1.06 -2.22
N LEU A 890 -72.98 0.83 -2.56
CA LEU A 890 -73.92 0.16 -1.69
C LEU A 890 -73.78 -1.34 -1.84
N HIS A 891 -73.32 -2.01 -0.78
CA HIS A 891 -73.43 -3.45 -0.63
C HIS A 891 -74.78 -3.73 0.02
N LEU A 892 -75.78 -3.99 -0.82
CA LEU A 892 -77.13 -4.23 -0.37
C LEU A 892 -77.24 -5.64 0.19
N LEU A 893 -77.67 -5.73 1.45
CA LEU A 893 -77.71 -6.98 2.22
C LEU A 893 -79.15 -7.47 2.43
N SER A 894 -79.31 -8.78 2.53
CA SER A 894 -80.53 -9.41 3.04
C SER A 894 -80.73 -9.12 4.55
N PRO A 895 -81.90 -9.43 5.14
CA PRO A 895 -82.12 -9.31 6.58
C PRO A 895 -81.09 -10.05 7.44
N ALA A 896 -80.57 -11.18 6.93
CA ALA A 896 -79.54 -12.01 7.56
C ALA A 896 -78.10 -11.54 7.28
N GLY A 897 -77.90 -10.39 6.62
CA GLY A 897 -76.59 -9.80 6.36
C GLY A 897 -75.84 -10.41 5.17
N ARG A 898 -76.51 -11.16 4.28
CA ARG A 898 -75.88 -11.71 3.07
C ARG A 898 -75.97 -10.71 1.91
N PRO A 899 -74.90 -10.48 1.14
CA PRO A 899 -74.96 -9.61 -0.04
C PRO A 899 -75.99 -10.12 -1.06
N VAL A 900 -76.84 -9.22 -1.56
CA VAL A 900 -77.85 -9.50 -2.59
C VAL A 900 -77.69 -8.64 -3.84
N ALA A 901 -77.07 -7.46 -3.72
CA ALA A 901 -76.69 -6.62 -4.84
C ALA A 901 -75.55 -5.67 -4.45
N VAL A 902 -74.81 -5.20 -5.44
CA VAL A 902 -73.74 -4.21 -5.30
C VAL A 902 -73.98 -3.12 -6.34
N THR A 903 -74.16 -1.87 -5.93
CA THR A 903 -74.46 -0.77 -6.87
C THR A 903 -73.93 0.58 -6.39
N ARG A 904 -73.49 1.44 -7.33
CA ARG A 904 -73.26 2.89 -7.11
C ARG A 904 -74.40 3.75 -7.66
N ASP A 905 -75.26 3.14 -8.48
CA ASP A 905 -76.44 3.75 -9.08
C ASP A 905 -77.68 3.09 -8.49
N LEU A 906 -78.13 3.66 -7.39
CA LEU A 906 -79.27 3.12 -6.65
C LEU A 906 -80.58 3.29 -7.44
N ALA A 907 -80.70 4.34 -8.25
CA ALA A 907 -81.88 4.59 -9.07
C ALA A 907 -82.07 3.49 -10.13
N SER A 908 -81.01 3.15 -10.86
CA SER A 908 -81.03 2.02 -11.82
C SER A 908 -81.29 0.69 -11.12
N PHE A 909 -80.72 0.47 -9.93
CA PHE A 909 -81.00 -0.74 -9.15
C PHE A 909 -82.49 -0.86 -8.78
N TRP A 910 -83.13 0.21 -8.30
CA TRP A 910 -84.56 0.14 -7.94
C TRP A 910 -85.46 -0.19 -9.12
N GLN A 911 -85.15 0.32 -10.31
CA GLN A 911 -85.96 0.08 -11.51
C GLN A 911 -85.74 -1.31 -12.11
N GLN A 912 -84.48 -1.77 -12.18
CA GLN A 912 -84.11 -2.94 -12.97
C GLN A 912 -83.70 -4.14 -12.11
N GLY A 913 -82.96 -3.91 -11.01
CA GLY A 913 -82.40 -4.98 -10.17
C GLY A 913 -83.31 -5.42 -9.02
N TYR A 914 -84.00 -4.48 -8.37
CA TYR A 914 -84.83 -4.75 -7.21
C TYR A 914 -85.99 -5.72 -7.47
N PRO A 915 -86.69 -5.74 -8.63
CA PRO A 915 -87.75 -6.71 -8.88
C PRO A 915 -87.31 -8.17 -8.69
N GLN A 916 -86.09 -8.51 -9.11
CA GLN A 916 -85.51 -9.85 -8.96
C GLN A 916 -85.15 -10.14 -7.50
N VAL A 917 -84.46 -9.20 -6.84
CA VAL A 917 -84.12 -9.31 -5.41
C VAL A 917 -85.39 -9.43 -4.56
N ARG A 918 -86.44 -8.66 -4.86
CA ARG A 918 -87.74 -8.70 -4.19
C ARG A 918 -88.39 -10.07 -4.31
N ALA A 919 -88.41 -10.68 -5.50
CA ALA A 919 -89.00 -12.01 -5.70
C ALA A 919 -88.28 -13.07 -4.85
N GLU A 920 -86.95 -13.05 -4.84
CA GLU A 920 -86.13 -13.97 -4.04
C GLU A 920 -86.32 -13.73 -2.53
N MET A 921 -86.25 -12.48 -2.09
CA MET A 921 -86.32 -12.11 -0.69
C MET A 921 -87.72 -12.32 -0.09
N ARG A 922 -88.79 -12.15 -0.87
CA ARG A 922 -90.17 -12.45 -0.44
C ARG A 922 -90.36 -13.94 -0.14
N GLY A 923 -89.68 -14.82 -0.88
CA GLY A 923 -89.67 -16.25 -0.62
C GLY A 923 -88.86 -16.63 0.63
N ARG A 924 -87.63 -16.11 0.76
CA ARG A 924 -86.72 -16.47 1.87
C ARG A 924 -87.04 -15.75 3.19
N TYR A 925 -87.60 -14.55 3.13
CA TYR A 925 -87.86 -13.67 4.29
C TYR A 925 -89.28 -13.07 4.24
N PRO A 926 -90.35 -13.89 4.31
CA PRO A 926 -91.73 -13.43 4.11
C PRO A 926 -92.23 -12.45 5.19
N ARG A 927 -91.56 -12.39 6.35
CA ARG A 927 -91.91 -11.48 7.46
C ARG A 927 -91.34 -10.08 7.32
N HIS A 928 -90.52 -9.81 6.31
CA HIS A 928 -89.97 -8.48 6.05
C HIS A 928 -90.81 -7.76 4.98
N PRO A 929 -90.94 -6.43 5.04
CA PRO A 929 -91.66 -5.69 4.02
C PRO A 929 -90.83 -5.63 2.72
N TRP A 930 -91.44 -6.10 1.62
CA TRP A 930 -90.88 -6.06 0.27
C TRP A 930 -91.82 -5.28 -0.67
N PRO A 931 -91.87 -3.94 -0.53
CA PRO A 931 -92.81 -3.08 -1.25
C PRO A 931 -92.65 -3.17 -2.77
N GLU A 932 -93.68 -2.78 -3.51
CA GLU A 932 -93.58 -2.65 -4.98
C GLU A 932 -92.77 -1.42 -5.37
N ASP A 933 -92.98 -0.31 -4.67
CA ASP A 933 -92.20 0.90 -4.80
C ASP A 933 -91.25 1.08 -3.60
N PRO A 934 -89.96 0.71 -3.72
CA PRO A 934 -88.98 0.87 -2.65
C PRO A 934 -88.57 2.34 -2.42
N MET A 935 -88.85 3.26 -3.34
CA MET A 935 -88.42 4.67 -3.26
C MET A 935 -89.34 5.53 -2.40
N THR A 936 -90.58 5.10 -2.16
CA THR A 936 -91.55 5.80 -1.31
C THR A 936 -91.95 5.02 -0.06
N ALA A 937 -91.51 3.76 0.05
CA ALA A 937 -91.83 2.91 1.19
C ALA A 937 -91.17 3.38 2.50
N PRO A 938 -91.86 3.26 3.65
CA PRO A 938 -91.30 3.59 4.94
C PRO A 938 -90.14 2.64 5.28
N PRO A 939 -88.92 3.14 5.54
CA PRO A 939 -87.78 2.31 5.89
C PRO A 939 -87.96 1.67 7.27
N THR A 940 -87.50 0.44 7.44
CA THR A 940 -87.59 -0.26 8.73
C THR A 940 -86.40 -1.14 8.99
N ARG A 941 -86.06 -1.30 10.28
CA ARG A 941 -85.06 -2.27 10.75
C ARG A 941 -85.68 -3.57 11.26
N ARG A 942 -87.01 -3.59 11.41
CA ARG A 942 -87.77 -4.64 12.08
C ARG A 942 -88.57 -5.47 11.07
N ALA A 943 -88.80 -6.75 11.39
CA ALA A 943 -89.78 -7.56 10.70
C ALA A 943 -91.21 -7.11 11.07
N ASN A 944 -92.18 -7.38 10.21
CA ASN A 944 -93.58 -7.06 10.47
C ASN A 944 -94.09 -7.81 11.71
N PRO A 945 -94.99 -7.21 12.51
CA PRO A 945 -95.64 -7.88 13.65
C PRO A 945 -96.39 -9.13 13.18
N ARG A 946 -96.43 -10.20 13.99
CA ARG A 946 -97.23 -11.40 13.70
C ARG A 946 -98.71 -11.01 13.66
N SER A 947 -99.40 -11.21 12.53
CA SER A 947 -100.85 -11.27 12.52
C SER A 947 -101.27 -12.46 13.38
N ARG A 948 -102.13 -12.23 14.38
CA ARG A 948 -102.77 -13.31 15.16
C ARG A 948 -103.75 -14.07 14.28
#